data_AF-A0A413TA70-F1
#
_entry.id   AF-A0A413TA70-F1
#
_cell.length_a   1.000
_cell.length_b   1.000
_cell.length_c   1.000
_cell.angle_alpha   90.00
_cell.angle_beta   90.00
_cell.angle_gamma   90.00
#
_symmetry.space_group_name_H-M   'P 1'
#
loop_
_entity.id
_entity.type
_entity.pdbx_description
1 polymer ?
#
loop_
_entity_poly.entity_id
_entity_poly.type
_entity_poly.pdbx_seq_one_letter_code
_entity_poly.pdbx_strand_id
1 'polypeptide(L)'
;MLKDNEGNDVVIMPKRTFSKRSVKSFNDFKKVRKEVERMLKQLSGKSVLVKDNNKIINFDNDFADEYTHSKDTINSNTKQRSAKINVVSEMLSVVENAKYKNHQVNVKEKKRADATGGFDYYTIKFAMPTDSGDYIIFKGILNTRIDKSRKGFAYDITKISVDYGAQNESGNIPPSTDKGIKAQNKKDVNKNILYSYAGERSTNADTKGLEKARDTSNRMNLSEKERREKIPEKGNENTVHRFFSLRQSVEETKNLIAVHNLSEKNLLENIKLGGFPMPSIAITKANNSYDNFGDISVVFKKDTINPSMEENKVYSGDAWTPMFPRTEWKLNEKVMKKMADMFNTSTNYIEQYVKDPETAVEKLKAEPKVKEAFVENKKADIEKKTKMPDYETKIFSNEASRQFIEENNITVDDIMENDEIKRELANKVYPPKEEEKNLYKRIRENLIERLNRYKLEDDYEIFKGNVEPIFDQTSYDEAVDEYVNKHSEQYTKYIEDALENVYEDKYLVKEDVEPLKADGERKSFNELYMPYEINNIVTLMKKQKKGKGGGFFGGAGNLKGAATETFTSIDEIRRNKYKIQNISEDELRKKYHSLNSKIQEIDNYILGEENDGVEARLRKTENINETMVEAFELDKFTKSNVKKKFNDSNIEITDSVYEQMKELRDELKEIPVQYFEAKPERAVSTNEIAYVVVPNSVSEKTKEALRKNGIEYKEYAAGDKEARKKAVNSDSTVLFQNRNYSYDELVKKPPMNIPVVKAKAISEINRKSIVEMAMNNIKSHKGIEFRGKNPVVTNIDTGDKIQVTTGGIRHGLAGRTNEAGIFVAMNLTEAIENGIKVNESSIGRKNADNSYILMGAMDNEAKERYYYRLVVNRYESNNMGTYYVDDLYAVRAKKEETFTAVMPTRVTANADASNISSKLNVSDFLKAVKDYYGFELSKDVNENNGLFKGNT
;
A
#
# COMPACT_ATOMS: atom_id res chain seq x y z
N MET A 1 8.68 36.57 -8.13
CA MET A 1 7.78 35.60 -7.50
C MET A 1 8.39 34.24 -7.60
N LEU A 2 8.32 33.46 -6.54
CA LEU A 2 8.73 32.07 -6.54
C LEU A 2 7.61 31.23 -7.19
N LYS A 3 7.93 30.26 -8.05
CA LYS A 3 6.94 29.32 -8.58
C LYS A 3 7.32 27.90 -8.20
N ASP A 4 6.33 27.08 -7.86
CA ASP A 4 6.57 25.65 -7.61
C ASP A 4 6.68 24.85 -8.92
N ASN A 5 6.93 23.54 -8.81
CA ASN A 5 7.09 22.64 -9.96
C ASN A 5 5.82 22.50 -10.84
N GLU A 6 4.68 23.03 -10.38
CA GLU A 6 3.40 23.06 -11.10
C GLU A 6 3.10 24.46 -11.66
N GLY A 7 4.04 25.42 -11.51
CA GLY A 7 3.94 26.79 -12.00
C GLY A 7 3.14 27.73 -11.08
N ASN A 8 2.76 27.28 -9.88
CA ASN A 8 1.96 28.06 -8.93
C ASN A 8 2.83 29.04 -8.15
N ASP A 9 2.30 30.22 -7.88
CA ASP A 9 3.01 31.24 -7.11
C ASP A 9 3.15 30.79 -5.63
N VAL A 10 4.38 30.71 -5.14
CA VAL A 10 4.71 30.46 -3.73
C VAL A 10 4.97 31.80 -3.05
N VAL A 11 4.19 32.10 -2.01
CA VAL A 11 4.29 33.36 -1.28
C VAL A 11 5.59 33.38 -0.48
N ILE A 12 6.45 34.36 -0.76
CA ILE A 12 7.74 34.51 -0.07
C ILE A 12 7.55 35.45 1.12
N MET A 13 7.90 34.95 2.30
CA MET A 13 7.96 35.80 3.49
C MET A 13 9.20 36.70 3.45
N PRO A 14 9.08 38.02 3.64
CA PRO A 14 10.22 38.93 3.56
C PRO A 14 11.22 38.73 4.71
N LYS A 15 10.72 38.38 5.91
CA LYS A 15 11.54 38.11 7.10
C LYS A 15 10.79 37.21 8.08
N ARG A 16 11.50 36.65 9.06
CA ARG A 16 10.87 36.04 10.23
C ARG A 16 10.44 37.12 11.22
N THR A 17 9.17 37.13 11.57
CA THR A 17 8.62 37.98 12.65
C THR A 17 8.98 37.41 14.02
N PHE A 18 9.06 36.08 14.14
CA PHE A 18 9.34 35.37 15.38
C PHE A 18 10.53 34.43 15.22
N SER A 19 11.45 34.47 16.18
CA SER A 19 12.64 33.61 16.18
C SER A 19 12.29 32.14 16.44
N LYS A 20 13.15 31.22 15.99
CA LYS A 20 13.03 29.78 16.33
C LYS A 20 13.09 29.52 17.85
N ARG A 21 13.84 30.34 18.61
CA ARG A 21 13.92 30.20 20.09
C ARG A 21 12.55 30.43 20.73
N SER A 22 11.73 31.29 20.13
CA SER A 22 10.41 31.65 20.62
C SER A 22 9.36 30.51 20.53
N VAL A 23 9.73 29.36 19.96
CA VAL A 23 8.88 28.14 19.88
C VAL A 23 9.59 26.86 20.32
N LYS A 24 10.72 26.99 21.02
CA LYS A 24 11.55 25.86 21.49
C LYS A 24 10.83 25.04 22.56
N SER A 25 10.11 25.70 23.47
CA SER A 25 9.22 25.07 24.46
C SER A 25 7.76 25.48 24.27
N PHE A 26 6.82 24.71 24.84
CA PHE A 26 5.39 25.05 24.84
C PHE A 26 5.08 26.34 25.61
N ASN A 27 5.87 26.66 26.65
CA ASN A 27 5.75 27.90 27.42
C ASN A 27 6.23 29.12 26.63
N ASP A 28 7.30 28.99 25.84
CA ASP A 28 7.75 30.06 24.92
C ASP A 28 6.74 30.29 23.80
N PHE A 29 6.18 29.20 23.26
CA PHE A 29 5.10 29.25 22.28
C PHE A 29 3.87 29.98 22.83
N LYS A 30 3.50 29.79 24.11
CA LYS A 30 2.37 30.48 24.75
C LYS A 30 2.56 32.00 24.83
N LYS A 31 3.80 32.50 24.95
CA LYS A 31 4.10 33.95 24.94
C LYS A 31 3.90 34.55 23.55
N VAL A 32 4.41 33.88 22.50
CA VAL A 32 4.29 34.31 21.11
C VAL A 32 2.85 34.22 20.59
N ARG A 33 2.12 33.21 21.05
CA ARG A 33 0.74 32.95 20.65
C ARG A 33 -0.20 34.15 20.81
N LYS A 34 -0.06 34.92 21.89
CA LYS A 34 -0.86 36.13 22.12
C LYS A 34 -0.59 37.21 21.07
N GLU A 35 0.67 37.34 20.65
CA GLU A 35 1.06 38.31 19.63
C GLU A 35 0.58 37.89 18.23
N VAL A 36 0.66 36.60 17.92
CA VAL A 36 0.08 36.02 16.70
C VAL A 36 -1.43 36.24 16.66
N GLU A 37 -2.13 35.98 17.78
CA GLU A 37 -3.56 36.23 17.91
C GLU A 37 -3.92 37.70 17.67
N ARG A 38 -3.13 38.62 18.23
CA ARG A 38 -3.28 40.06 18.02
C ARG A 38 -3.10 40.46 16.56
N MET A 39 -2.09 39.93 15.88
CA MET A 39 -1.84 40.18 14.45
C MET A 39 -2.99 39.64 13.57
N LEU A 40 -3.53 38.47 13.89
CA LEU A 40 -4.66 37.90 13.17
C LEU A 40 -5.96 38.69 13.40
N LYS A 41 -6.19 39.19 14.63
CA LYS A 41 -7.33 40.05 14.95
C LYS A 41 -7.32 41.36 14.16
N GLN A 42 -6.15 41.87 13.77
CA GLN A 42 -6.05 43.03 12.86
C GLN A 42 -6.49 42.73 11.41
N LEU A 43 -6.66 41.47 11.04
CA LEU A 43 -7.22 41.07 9.75
C LEU A 43 -8.75 40.98 9.80
N SER A 44 -9.35 41.02 10.99
CA SER A 44 -10.80 40.95 11.17
C SER A 44 -11.50 42.06 10.36
N GLY A 45 -12.52 41.68 9.60
CA GLY A 45 -13.24 42.57 8.68
C GLY A 45 -12.61 42.71 7.29
N LYS A 46 -11.41 42.16 7.05
CA LYS A 46 -10.82 42.07 5.70
C LYS A 46 -11.36 40.86 4.94
N SER A 47 -11.27 40.93 3.62
CA SER A 47 -11.60 39.83 2.72
C SER A 47 -10.56 39.72 1.60
N VAL A 48 -10.37 38.50 1.10
CA VAL A 48 -9.41 38.18 0.05
C VAL A 48 -10.08 37.31 -1.00
N LEU A 49 -9.86 37.64 -2.27
CA LEU A 49 -10.27 36.81 -3.40
C LEU A 49 -9.22 35.73 -3.65
N VAL A 50 -9.61 34.46 -3.60
CA VAL A 50 -8.72 33.35 -3.96
C VAL A 50 -8.62 33.25 -5.47
N LYS A 51 -7.42 33.38 -6.04
CA LYS A 51 -7.18 33.40 -7.49
C LYS A 51 -7.62 32.11 -8.20
N ASP A 52 -7.59 30.98 -7.49
CA ASP A 52 -7.82 29.66 -8.07
C ASP A 52 -9.29 29.42 -8.46
N ASN A 53 -10.22 29.86 -7.62
CA ASN A 53 -11.65 29.58 -7.80
C ASN A 53 -12.54 30.82 -7.66
N ASN A 54 -11.94 32.02 -7.58
CA ASN A 54 -12.61 33.30 -7.40
C ASN A 54 -13.55 33.37 -6.19
N LYS A 55 -13.32 32.56 -5.14
CA LYS A 55 -14.08 32.67 -3.90
C LYS A 55 -13.51 33.74 -2.98
N ILE A 56 -14.39 34.48 -2.33
CA ILE A 56 -14.02 35.47 -1.32
C ILE A 56 -13.94 34.78 0.04
N ILE A 57 -12.76 34.80 0.66
CA ILE A 57 -12.53 34.36 2.04
C ILE A 57 -12.46 35.58 2.94
N ASN A 58 -13.26 35.57 4.00
CA ASN A 58 -13.35 36.65 4.97
C ASN A 58 -12.58 36.29 6.24
N PHE A 59 -12.07 37.30 6.93
CA PHE A 59 -11.35 37.14 8.18
C PHE A 59 -12.20 37.72 9.32
N ASP A 60 -12.31 36.96 10.39
CA ASP A 60 -13.03 37.32 11.61
C ASP A 60 -12.17 37.03 12.85
N ASN A 61 -12.71 37.30 14.03
CA ASN A 61 -12.00 37.04 15.28
C ASN A 61 -11.91 35.53 15.58
N ASP A 62 -12.83 34.72 15.09
CA ASP A 62 -12.85 33.26 15.31
C ASP A 62 -11.64 32.60 14.64
N PHE A 63 -11.21 33.10 13.48
CA PHE A 63 -9.98 32.65 12.84
C PHE A 63 -8.77 32.79 13.76
N ALA A 64 -8.61 33.95 14.43
CA ALA A 64 -7.47 34.19 15.30
C ALA A 64 -7.45 33.22 16.48
N ASP A 65 -8.60 32.94 17.06
CA ASP A 65 -8.75 32.07 18.22
C ASP A 65 -8.50 30.59 17.81
N GLU A 66 -9.15 30.11 16.74
CA GLU A 66 -9.00 28.72 16.27
C GLU A 66 -7.60 28.44 15.72
N TYR A 67 -7.00 29.38 14.99
CA TYR A 67 -5.64 29.28 14.48
C TYR A 67 -4.60 29.10 15.59
N THR A 68 -4.72 29.89 16.65
CA THR A 68 -3.79 29.90 17.78
C THR A 68 -4.05 28.78 18.78
N HIS A 69 -5.30 28.28 18.86
CA HIS A 69 -5.72 27.19 19.75
C HIS A 69 -5.78 25.81 19.07
N SER A 70 -5.36 25.72 17.81
CA SER A 70 -5.40 24.49 17.01
C SER A 70 -4.64 23.33 17.64
N LYS A 71 -5.33 22.20 17.84
CA LYS A 71 -4.76 20.93 18.33
C LYS A 71 -3.67 20.38 17.39
N ASP A 72 -3.75 20.68 16.10
CA ASP A 72 -2.75 20.31 15.09
C ASP A 72 -1.39 20.96 15.39
N THR A 73 -1.41 22.22 15.83
CA THR A 73 -0.20 22.96 16.22
C THR A 73 0.48 22.34 17.44
N ILE A 74 -0.31 21.84 18.40
CA ILE A 74 0.18 21.22 19.64
C ILE A 74 1.01 19.95 19.35
N ASN A 75 0.61 19.19 18.32
CA ASN A 75 1.25 17.92 17.95
C ASN A 75 2.37 18.07 16.88
N SER A 76 2.56 19.27 16.34
CA SER A 76 3.55 19.54 15.27
C SER A 76 4.97 19.76 15.82
N ASN A 77 6.02 19.49 15.03
CA ASN A 77 7.41 19.69 15.45
C ASN A 77 7.84 21.18 15.47
N THR A 78 9.00 21.49 16.05
CA THR A 78 9.48 22.88 16.21
C THR A 78 9.58 23.67 14.89
N LYS A 79 9.97 23.02 13.78
CA LYS A 79 10.06 23.67 12.46
C LYS A 79 8.68 24.03 11.93
N GLN A 80 7.69 23.13 12.07
CA GLN A 80 6.30 23.36 11.66
C GLN A 80 5.62 24.44 12.51
N ARG A 81 5.83 24.41 13.84
CA ARG A 81 5.35 25.47 14.74
C ARG A 81 5.94 26.82 14.37
N SER A 82 7.24 26.88 14.09
CA SER A 82 7.92 28.10 13.65
C SER A 82 7.34 28.64 12.35
N ALA A 83 7.05 27.78 11.36
CA ALA A 83 6.41 28.17 10.11
C ALA A 83 4.99 28.71 10.32
N LYS A 84 4.18 28.03 11.16
CA LYS A 84 2.80 28.44 11.46
C LYS A 84 2.73 29.81 12.12
N ILE A 85 3.57 30.10 13.12
CA ILE A 85 3.50 31.42 13.78
C ILE A 85 4.01 32.56 12.90
N ASN A 86 4.91 32.26 11.96
CA ASN A 86 5.55 33.26 11.12
C ASN A 86 4.69 33.61 9.90
N VAL A 87 4.01 32.64 9.28
CA VAL A 87 3.19 32.88 8.06
C VAL A 87 2.09 33.93 8.25
N VAL A 88 1.71 34.22 9.48
CA VAL A 88 0.74 35.25 9.85
C VAL A 88 1.05 36.63 9.26
N SER A 89 2.33 36.98 9.08
CA SER A 89 2.70 38.27 8.47
C SER A 89 2.28 38.40 6.99
N GLU A 90 2.13 37.27 6.29
CA GLU A 90 1.79 37.20 4.86
C GLU A 90 0.42 36.53 4.62
N MET A 91 -0.42 36.46 5.66
CA MET A 91 -1.65 35.66 5.64
C MET A 91 -2.59 35.99 4.47
N LEU A 92 -2.77 37.28 4.16
CA LEU A 92 -3.65 37.69 3.06
C LEU A 92 -3.15 37.17 1.71
N SER A 93 -1.85 37.30 1.44
CA SER A 93 -1.23 36.80 0.21
C SER A 93 -1.23 35.26 0.15
N VAL A 94 -1.05 34.58 1.28
CA VAL A 94 -1.13 33.12 1.35
C VAL A 94 -2.54 32.61 1.03
N VAL A 95 -3.57 33.30 1.51
CA VAL A 95 -4.97 32.97 1.21
C VAL A 95 -5.32 33.30 -0.26
N GLU A 96 -4.82 34.43 -0.77
CA GLU A 96 -5.03 34.84 -2.17
C GLU A 96 -4.52 33.80 -3.18
N ASN A 97 -3.39 33.16 -2.87
CA ASN A 97 -2.74 32.15 -3.72
C ASN A 97 -3.07 30.69 -3.32
N ALA A 98 -4.09 30.48 -2.47
CA ALA A 98 -4.52 29.15 -2.06
C ALA A 98 -5.21 28.38 -3.21
N LYS A 99 -5.09 27.05 -3.21
CA LYS A 99 -5.64 26.15 -4.24
C LYS A 99 -6.79 25.31 -3.71
N TYR A 100 -7.95 25.38 -4.34
CA TYR A 100 -9.13 24.67 -3.87
C TYR A 100 -8.91 23.16 -3.92
N LYS A 101 -9.23 22.47 -2.82
CA LYS A 101 -9.03 21.02 -2.69
C LYS A 101 -10.34 20.26 -2.72
N ASN A 102 -11.24 20.54 -1.77
CA ASN A 102 -12.54 19.90 -1.66
C ASN A 102 -13.45 20.60 -0.64
N HIS A 103 -14.72 20.18 -0.61
CA HIS A 103 -15.74 20.58 0.36
C HIS A 103 -16.09 19.40 1.29
N GLN A 104 -16.39 19.67 2.57
CA GLN A 104 -16.96 18.68 3.50
C GLN A 104 -18.13 19.28 4.29
N VAL A 105 -19.24 18.55 4.37
CA VAL A 105 -20.39 18.91 5.20
C VAL A 105 -20.07 18.69 6.69
N ASN A 106 -20.60 19.55 7.56
CA ASN A 106 -20.32 19.49 8.99
C ASN A 106 -21.12 18.36 9.67
N VAL A 107 -20.43 17.30 10.11
CA VAL A 107 -21.02 16.08 10.72
C VAL A 107 -20.91 16.02 12.25
N LYS A 108 -20.36 17.05 12.93
CA LYS A 108 -20.18 17.05 14.40
C LYS A 108 -21.26 17.87 15.12
N GLU A 109 -21.97 17.26 16.08
CA GLU A 109 -23.07 17.89 16.84
C GLU A 109 -22.68 19.17 17.60
N LYS A 110 -21.43 19.27 18.09
CA LYS A 110 -20.97 20.35 18.98
C LYS A 110 -20.61 21.69 18.33
N LYS A 111 -20.72 21.85 17.00
CA LYS A 111 -20.45 23.13 16.28
C LYS A 111 -21.50 23.45 15.21
N ARG A 112 -22.78 23.08 15.44
CA ARG A 112 -23.87 23.29 14.47
C ARG A 112 -24.29 24.75 14.24
N ALA A 113 -23.85 25.71 15.06
CA ALA A 113 -24.25 27.12 14.92
C ALA A 113 -23.36 27.93 13.94
N ASP A 114 -22.06 27.62 13.85
CA ASP A 114 -21.06 28.55 13.27
C ASP A 114 -20.55 28.17 11.87
N ALA A 115 -20.79 26.93 11.41
CA ALA A 115 -20.35 26.41 10.10
C ALA A 115 -21.47 25.59 9.43
N THR A 116 -22.63 26.19 9.26
CA THR A 116 -23.85 25.55 8.75
C THR A 116 -23.76 25.09 7.30
N GLY A 117 -22.89 25.72 6.51
CA GLY A 117 -22.64 25.36 5.11
C GLY A 117 -21.51 24.35 4.92
N GLY A 118 -20.87 23.86 5.98
CA GLY A 118 -19.71 22.96 5.90
C GLY A 118 -18.37 23.70 5.84
N PHE A 119 -17.32 23.00 5.40
CA PHE A 119 -15.96 23.51 5.29
C PHE A 119 -15.42 23.33 3.87
N ASP A 120 -14.82 24.38 3.32
CA ASP A 120 -13.98 24.31 2.12
C ASP A 120 -12.51 24.24 2.54
N TYR A 121 -11.74 23.37 1.90
CA TYR A 121 -10.32 23.18 2.15
C TYR A 121 -9.50 23.66 0.95
N TYR A 122 -8.38 24.32 1.25
CA TYR A 122 -7.44 24.80 0.24
C TYR A 122 -6.03 24.35 0.59
N THR A 123 -5.25 23.97 -0.41
CA THR A 123 -3.79 23.78 -0.27
C THR A 123 -3.12 25.14 -0.36
N ILE A 124 -2.19 25.42 0.56
CA ILE A 124 -1.38 26.63 0.55
C ILE A 124 0.11 26.28 0.49
N LYS A 125 0.90 27.19 -0.09
CA LYS A 125 2.37 27.10 -0.11
C LYS A 125 2.99 28.46 0.20
N PHE A 126 4.04 28.45 1.02
CA PHE A 126 4.79 29.67 1.36
C PHE A 126 6.25 29.35 1.68
N ALA A 127 7.14 30.30 1.42
CA ALA A 127 8.56 30.20 1.63
C ALA A 127 8.96 31.05 2.85
N MET A 128 9.53 30.42 3.87
CA MET A 128 10.00 31.08 5.08
C MET A 128 11.53 31.23 5.06
N PRO A 129 12.09 32.43 5.27
CA PRO A 129 13.54 32.62 5.29
C PRO A 129 14.17 31.89 6.47
N THR A 130 15.46 31.59 6.36
CA THR A 130 16.31 30.93 7.34
C THR A 130 17.33 31.90 7.89
N ASP A 131 18.00 31.48 8.97
CA ASP A 131 18.98 32.32 9.65
C ASP A 131 20.23 32.55 8.77
N SER A 132 20.42 31.73 7.72
CA SER A 132 21.45 31.87 6.68
C SER A 132 21.05 32.75 5.48
N GLY A 133 19.80 33.23 5.44
CA GLY A 133 19.27 34.03 4.32
C GLY A 133 18.53 33.23 3.24
N ASP A 134 18.48 31.90 3.36
CA ASP A 134 17.82 31.00 2.40
C ASP A 134 16.37 30.73 2.73
N TYR A 135 15.61 30.14 1.82
CA TYR A 135 14.18 29.86 2.04
C TYR A 135 13.87 28.37 2.21
N ILE A 136 13.00 28.05 3.17
CA ILE A 136 12.37 26.73 3.27
C ILE A 136 10.91 26.87 2.83
N ILE A 137 10.50 26.04 1.88
CA ILE A 137 9.13 26.03 1.37
C ILE A 137 8.29 25.09 2.22
N PHE A 138 7.14 25.58 2.66
CA PHE A 138 6.14 24.84 3.42
C PHE A 138 4.86 24.73 2.62
N LYS A 139 4.16 23.61 2.81
CA LYS A 139 2.79 23.39 2.36
C LYS A 139 1.87 23.16 3.55
N GLY A 140 0.61 23.57 3.45
CA GLY A 140 -0.40 23.37 4.49
C GLY A 140 -1.81 23.34 3.91
N ILE A 141 -2.82 23.13 4.77
CA ILE A 141 -4.23 23.13 4.42
C ILE A 141 -4.94 24.27 5.14
N LEU A 142 -5.42 25.26 4.40
CA LEU A 142 -6.32 26.29 4.89
C LEU A 142 -7.74 25.71 4.96
N ASN A 143 -8.29 25.71 6.18
CA ASN A 143 -9.68 25.36 6.45
C ASN A 143 -10.51 26.65 6.41
N THR A 144 -11.62 26.63 5.68
CA THR A 144 -12.57 27.74 5.65
C THR A 144 -13.95 27.26 6.01
N ARG A 145 -14.59 27.91 6.97
CA ARG A 145 -15.98 27.61 7.36
C ARG A 145 -16.94 28.37 6.45
N ILE A 146 -18.08 27.76 6.17
CA ILE A 146 -19.15 28.37 5.38
C ILE A 146 -20.35 28.65 6.28
N ASP A 147 -20.77 29.92 6.33
CA ASP A 147 -21.90 30.35 7.14
C ASP A 147 -23.27 30.03 6.49
N LYS A 148 -24.36 30.47 7.12
CA LYS A 148 -25.75 30.26 6.64
C LYS A 148 -26.02 30.97 5.31
N SER A 149 -25.32 32.05 5.03
CA SER A 149 -25.42 32.87 3.81
C SER A 149 -24.46 32.41 2.72
N ARG A 150 -23.82 31.24 2.88
CA ARG A 150 -22.79 30.67 2.00
C ARG A 150 -21.53 31.54 1.84
N LYS A 151 -21.26 32.40 2.81
CA LYS A 151 -20.05 33.22 2.87
C LYS A 151 -18.94 32.40 3.54
N GLY A 152 -17.74 32.40 2.93
CA GLY A 152 -16.58 31.68 3.43
C GLY A 152 -15.75 32.53 4.40
N PHE A 153 -15.36 31.94 5.53
CA PHE A 153 -14.48 32.57 6.52
C PHE A 153 -13.26 31.69 6.77
N ALA A 154 -12.07 32.28 6.85
CA ALA A 154 -10.86 31.58 7.27
C ALA A 154 -11.08 31.00 8.68
N TYR A 155 -10.62 29.76 8.92
CA TYR A 155 -10.91 29.05 10.16
C TYR A 155 -9.66 28.50 10.86
N ASP A 156 -8.79 27.80 10.15
CA ASP A 156 -7.48 27.36 10.68
C ASP A 156 -6.55 27.02 9.50
N ILE A 157 -5.25 26.89 9.75
CA ILE A 157 -4.30 26.26 8.84
C ILE A 157 -3.73 25.01 9.51
N THR A 158 -3.97 23.85 8.92
CA THR A 158 -3.56 22.54 9.46
C THR A 158 -2.57 21.82 8.54
N LYS A 159 -1.92 20.77 9.04
CA LYS A 159 -1.03 19.88 8.28
C LYS A 159 0.15 20.60 7.62
N ILE A 160 0.73 21.59 8.30
CA ILE A 160 1.91 22.29 7.79
C ILE A 160 3.11 21.33 7.75
N SER A 161 3.78 21.23 6.60
CA SER A 161 4.95 20.36 6.38
C SER A 161 5.92 20.99 5.40
N VAL A 162 7.20 20.57 5.43
CA VAL A 162 8.19 21.02 4.44
C VAL A 162 7.82 20.44 3.08
N ASP A 163 7.86 21.26 2.03
CA ASP A 163 7.64 20.85 0.66
C ASP A 163 8.99 20.62 -0.04
N TYR A 164 9.44 19.36 -0.06
CA TYR A 164 10.73 18.96 -0.65
C TYR A 164 10.73 18.97 -2.19
N GLY A 165 9.60 19.29 -2.82
CA GLY A 165 9.40 19.25 -4.27
C GLY A 165 9.27 20.62 -4.95
N ALA A 166 9.92 21.68 -4.46
CA ALA A 166 9.87 23.00 -5.09
C ALA A 166 11.30 23.54 -5.34
N GLN A 167 11.63 23.80 -6.61
CA GLN A 167 12.90 24.43 -7.02
C GLN A 167 12.69 25.91 -7.38
N ASN A 168 13.64 26.77 -7.02
CA ASN A 168 13.60 28.21 -7.33
C ASN A 168 14.67 28.59 -8.35
N GLU A 169 14.32 29.42 -9.33
CA GLU A 169 15.19 29.94 -10.41
C GLU A 169 16.24 30.97 -9.96
N SER A 170 16.28 31.35 -8.69
CA SER A 170 17.29 32.24 -8.13
C SER A 170 18.04 31.50 -7.02
N GLY A 171 19.17 30.89 -7.39
CA GLY A 171 19.92 29.93 -6.59
C GLY A 171 20.58 30.49 -5.33
N ASN A 172 19.81 30.68 -4.26
CA ASN A 172 20.29 30.65 -2.88
C ASN A 172 19.33 29.83 -2.00
N ILE A 173 19.57 28.52 -2.01
CA ILE A 173 19.40 27.63 -0.86
C ILE A 173 20.66 26.73 -0.88
N PRO A 174 21.63 26.86 0.03
CA PRO A 174 22.70 25.91 0.20
C PRO A 174 22.10 24.63 0.78
N PRO A 175 22.71 23.48 0.44
CA PRO A 175 22.32 22.23 1.05
C PRO A 175 22.54 22.34 2.55
N SER A 176 21.58 21.90 3.34
CA SER A 176 21.96 21.19 4.56
C SER A 176 22.84 20.03 4.07
N THR A 177 24.14 20.14 4.33
CA THR A 177 25.14 19.08 4.22
C THR A 177 24.52 17.75 4.68
N ASP A 178 24.56 16.67 3.89
CA ASP A 178 25.80 16.08 3.38
C ASP A 178 25.74 15.52 1.94
N LYS A 179 26.78 15.91 1.18
CA LYS A 179 27.48 15.29 0.03
C LYS A 179 26.72 15.01 -1.29
N GLY A 180 27.05 15.81 -2.31
CA GLY A 180 26.73 15.59 -3.72
C GLY A 180 27.90 15.14 -4.58
N ILE A 181 27.59 14.76 -5.84
CA ILE A 181 28.49 14.84 -7.00
C ILE A 181 27.72 15.46 -8.19
N LYS A 182 28.46 16.24 -8.97
CA LYS A 182 28.11 17.37 -9.83
C LYS A 182 27.43 17.03 -11.17
N ALA A 183 26.63 17.98 -11.64
CA ALA A 183 26.14 18.07 -13.01
C ALA A 183 27.09 18.87 -13.93
N GLN A 184 27.21 18.41 -15.18
CA GLN A 184 27.55 19.14 -16.41
C GLN A 184 26.90 18.30 -17.55
N ASN A 185 26.20 18.78 -18.58
CA ASN A 185 25.98 20.10 -19.15
C ASN A 185 24.58 20.11 -19.81
N LYS A 186 23.90 21.26 -19.82
CA LYS A 186 22.78 21.57 -20.73
C LYS A 186 23.33 22.31 -21.94
N LYS A 187 22.85 21.96 -23.14
CA LYS A 187 22.52 22.93 -24.20
C LYS A 187 21.60 22.33 -25.27
N ASP A 188 20.74 23.21 -25.78
CA ASP A 188 19.94 23.17 -27.00
C ASP A 188 18.59 22.42 -26.93
N VAL A 189 17.46 23.07 -26.62
CA VAL A 189 16.71 24.17 -27.28
C VAL A 189 15.71 23.67 -28.33
N ASN A 190 14.46 24.08 -28.10
CA ASN A 190 13.34 24.31 -29.02
C ASN A 190 12.32 23.19 -29.35
N LYS A 191 11.12 23.42 -28.75
CA LYS A 191 9.85 23.80 -29.39
C LYS A 191 8.81 22.72 -29.74
N ASN A 192 7.59 23.08 -29.30
CA ASN A 192 6.26 22.75 -29.79
C ASN A 192 5.58 21.49 -29.26
N ILE A 193 4.88 21.66 -28.13
CA ILE A 193 3.64 20.94 -27.84
C ILE A 193 2.56 22.00 -27.61
N LEU A 194 1.49 21.98 -28.41
CA LEU A 194 0.26 22.71 -28.13
C LEU A 194 -0.96 22.00 -28.75
N TYR A 195 -1.90 21.61 -27.88
CA TYR A 195 -3.35 21.39 -28.06
C TYR A 195 -3.83 20.32 -29.06
N SER A 196 -5.06 19.79 -29.03
CA SER A 196 -6.10 19.50 -28.02
C SER A 196 -7.11 18.62 -28.76
N TYR A 197 -7.84 17.78 -28.04
CA TYR A 197 -8.94 16.98 -28.58
C TYR A 197 -10.11 17.85 -29.06
N ALA A 198 -10.66 17.50 -30.22
CA ALA A 198 -12.09 17.26 -30.52
C ALA A 198 -12.61 17.95 -31.79
N GLY A 199 -13.02 17.10 -32.75
CA GLY A 199 -14.23 17.26 -33.57
C GLY A 199 -14.16 18.20 -34.79
N GLU A 200 -14.17 17.63 -35.99
CA GLU A 200 -15.13 18.00 -37.06
C GLU A 200 -15.09 17.04 -38.26
N ARG A 201 -16.25 16.93 -38.93
CA ARG A 201 -16.53 16.09 -40.10
C ARG A 201 -16.06 16.78 -41.40
N SER A 202 -15.74 15.93 -42.39
CA SER A 202 -16.07 16.06 -43.84
C SER A 202 -14.93 16.34 -44.85
N THR A 203 -14.87 15.42 -45.84
CA THR A 203 -14.59 15.58 -47.29
C THR A 203 -13.25 16.16 -47.79
N ASN A 204 -12.40 15.31 -48.39
CA ASN A 204 -12.24 15.23 -49.86
C ASN A 204 -11.23 14.13 -50.28
N ALA A 205 -11.46 13.58 -51.47
CA ALA A 205 -10.76 12.46 -52.08
C ALA A 205 -9.49 12.89 -52.81
N ASP A 206 -8.46 12.03 -52.86
CA ASP A 206 -7.38 12.15 -53.84
C ASP A 206 -6.73 10.82 -54.30
N THR A 207 -7.04 10.48 -55.56
CA THR A 207 -6.15 10.07 -56.67
C THR A 207 -5.19 8.87 -56.60
N LYS A 208 -5.05 8.11 -55.50
CA LYS A 208 -4.24 6.84 -55.52
C LYS A 208 -4.98 5.56 -55.97
N GLY A 209 -6.27 5.65 -56.29
CA GLY A 209 -7.10 4.49 -56.65
C GLY A 209 -7.08 4.08 -58.13
N LEU A 210 -6.67 4.97 -59.04
CA LEU A 210 -6.86 4.78 -60.48
C LEU A 210 -5.73 4.02 -61.18
N GLU A 211 -4.50 4.01 -60.66
CA GLU A 211 -3.42 3.20 -61.23
C GLU A 211 -3.52 1.71 -60.89
N LYS A 212 -4.07 1.36 -59.72
CA LYS A 212 -4.23 -0.05 -59.30
C LYS A 212 -5.29 -0.82 -60.07
N ALA A 213 -6.25 -0.14 -60.70
CA ALA A 213 -7.30 -0.80 -61.48
C ALA A 213 -6.81 -1.29 -62.85
N ARG A 214 -5.70 -0.75 -63.39
CA ARG A 214 -5.16 -1.14 -64.70
C ARG A 214 -4.27 -2.39 -64.67
N ASP A 215 -3.59 -2.69 -63.56
CA ASP A 215 -2.73 -3.89 -63.42
C ASP A 215 -3.56 -5.19 -63.24
N THR A 216 -4.77 -5.09 -62.68
CA THR A 216 -5.65 -6.27 -62.45
C THR A 216 -6.25 -6.82 -63.74
N SER A 217 -6.52 -5.97 -64.73
CA SER A 217 -7.15 -6.37 -66.00
C SER A 217 -6.20 -7.13 -66.93
N ASN A 218 -4.90 -6.83 -66.89
CA ASN A 218 -3.91 -7.51 -67.74
C ASN A 218 -3.52 -8.91 -67.22
N ARG A 219 -3.70 -9.19 -65.92
CA ARG A 219 -3.39 -10.51 -65.32
C ARG A 219 -4.48 -11.57 -65.52
N MET A 220 -5.69 -11.17 -65.91
CA MET A 220 -6.77 -12.11 -66.23
C MET A 220 -6.56 -12.83 -67.58
N ASN A 221 -5.62 -12.37 -68.41
CA ASN A 221 -5.34 -12.96 -69.74
C ASN A 221 -4.16 -13.97 -69.77
N LEU A 222 -3.57 -14.32 -68.62
CA LEU A 222 -2.47 -15.31 -68.54
C LEU A 222 -2.97 -16.70 -68.13
N SER A 223 -2.36 -17.75 -68.68
CA SER A 223 -2.71 -19.14 -68.37
C SER A 223 -2.25 -19.57 -66.97
N GLU A 224 -2.86 -20.63 -66.44
CA GLU A 224 -2.64 -21.09 -65.05
C GLU A 224 -1.21 -21.57 -64.79
N LYS A 225 -0.50 -22.03 -65.85
CA LYS A 225 0.90 -22.45 -65.77
C LYS A 225 1.86 -21.25 -65.69
N GLU A 226 1.62 -20.19 -66.47
CA GLU A 226 2.44 -18.96 -66.46
C GLU A 226 2.34 -18.19 -65.13
N ARG A 227 1.22 -18.35 -64.39
CA ARG A 227 1.06 -17.78 -63.04
C ARG A 227 1.88 -18.51 -61.96
N ARG A 228 2.26 -19.77 -62.20
CA ARG A 228 3.00 -20.59 -61.21
C ARG A 228 4.51 -20.41 -61.28
N GLU A 229 5.05 -19.99 -62.43
CA GLU A 229 6.51 -19.92 -62.63
C GLU A 229 7.13 -18.55 -62.30
N LYS A 230 6.34 -17.47 -62.16
CA LYS A 230 6.84 -16.15 -61.73
C LYS A 230 6.59 -15.91 -60.24
N ILE A 231 7.55 -16.28 -59.39
CA ILE A 231 7.59 -15.88 -57.97
C ILE A 231 8.13 -14.44 -57.87
N PRO A 232 7.51 -13.51 -57.13
CA PRO A 232 8.07 -12.18 -56.91
C PRO A 232 9.16 -12.22 -55.84
N GLU A 233 10.38 -11.76 -56.18
CA GLU A 233 11.34 -11.27 -55.20
C GLU A 233 10.81 -9.96 -54.58
N LYS A 234 10.81 -9.89 -53.25
CA LYS A 234 10.27 -8.82 -52.39
C LYS A 234 8.73 -8.79 -52.28
N GLY A 235 8.25 -9.51 -51.26
CA GLY A 235 6.84 -9.62 -50.90
C GLY A 235 6.23 -8.29 -50.44
N ASN A 236 5.11 -7.94 -51.06
CA ASN A 236 4.20 -6.89 -50.61
C ASN A 236 3.06 -7.58 -49.83
N GLU A 237 2.97 -7.32 -48.52
CA GLU A 237 2.22 -8.08 -47.51
C GLU A 237 0.68 -8.07 -47.59
N ASN A 238 0.06 -7.60 -48.68
CA ASN A 238 -1.38 -7.26 -48.64
C ASN A 238 -2.33 -8.11 -49.49
N THR A 239 -1.93 -9.25 -50.05
CA THR A 239 -2.87 -10.00 -50.93
C THR A 239 -2.87 -11.52 -50.87
N VAL A 240 -2.14 -12.17 -49.96
CA VAL A 240 -2.27 -13.64 -49.77
C VAL A 240 -2.32 -13.95 -48.27
N HIS A 241 -3.37 -14.66 -47.82
CA HIS A 241 -3.75 -15.06 -46.45
C HIS A 241 -4.69 -14.14 -45.64
N ARG A 242 -5.99 -14.13 -45.99
CA ARG A 242 -7.09 -13.86 -45.01
C ARG A 242 -7.47 -15.10 -44.19
N PHE A 243 -6.48 -15.87 -43.76
CA PHE A 243 -6.67 -17.04 -42.89
C PHE A 243 -5.86 -16.82 -41.61
N PHE A 244 -6.46 -17.08 -40.44
CA PHE A 244 -5.73 -17.15 -39.17
C PHE A 244 -4.60 -18.17 -39.34
N SER A 245 -3.36 -17.69 -39.42
CA SER A 245 -2.18 -18.47 -39.11
C SER A 245 -1.46 -17.71 -38.00
N LEU A 246 -1.19 -18.36 -36.87
CA LEU A 246 -0.20 -17.86 -35.91
C LEU A 246 1.17 -18.04 -36.58
N ARG A 247 1.51 -17.16 -37.53
CA ARG A 247 2.79 -17.22 -38.27
C ARG A 247 3.99 -16.92 -37.37
N GLN A 248 3.74 -16.44 -36.16
CA GLN A 248 4.65 -16.49 -35.03
C GLN A 248 3.97 -17.23 -33.89
N SER A 249 4.69 -18.14 -33.25
CA SER A 249 4.36 -18.57 -31.89
C SER A 249 4.28 -17.32 -31.03
N VAL A 250 3.06 -16.93 -30.65
CA VAL A 250 2.84 -15.74 -29.85
C VAL A 250 3.29 -16.09 -28.44
N GLU A 251 4.53 -15.72 -28.10
CA GLU A 251 5.00 -15.77 -26.72
C GLU A 251 4.00 -15.02 -25.82
N GLU A 252 3.62 -15.70 -24.75
CA GLU A 252 2.65 -15.26 -23.77
C GLU A 252 3.06 -13.89 -23.21
N THR A 253 2.12 -12.95 -23.03
CA THR A 253 2.42 -11.74 -22.26
C THR A 253 2.47 -12.09 -20.79
N LYS A 254 3.60 -12.65 -20.35
CA LYS A 254 3.93 -12.84 -18.95
C LYS A 254 3.97 -11.46 -18.28
N ASN A 255 3.03 -11.17 -17.37
CA ASN A 255 3.02 -9.87 -16.69
C ASN A 255 2.76 -9.91 -15.18
N LEU A 256 2.91 -11.07 -14.51
CA LEU A 256 3.09 -11.11 -13.05
C LEU A 256 4.57 -11.31 -12.71
N ILE A 257 5.01 -10.67 -11.63
CA ILE A 257 6.35 -10.79 -11.08
C ILE A 257 6.28 -10.98 -9.56
N ALA A 258 7.25 -11.69 -8.99
CA ALA A 258 7.39 -11.96 -7.56
C ALA A 258 8.58 -11.16 -7.03
N VAL A 259 8.30 -10.17 -6.18
CA VAL A 259 9.30 -9.21 -5.71
C VAL A 259 9.21 -9.01 -4.20
N HIS A 260 10.36 -8.97 -3.54
CA HIS A 260 10.49 -8.60 -2.13
C HIS A 260 11.39 -7.37 -2.02
N ASN A 261 10.88 -6.31 -1.40
CA ASN A 261 11.64 -5.09 -1.20
C ASN A 261 12.20 -5.02 0.22
N LEU A 262 13.43 -4.52 0.34
CA LEU A 262 14.13 -4.39 1.61
C LEU A 262 15.22 -3.32 1.57
N SER A 263 15.75 -2.97 2.74
CA SER A 263 16.92 -2.10 2.87
C SER A 263 18.22 -2.85 2.60
N GLU A 264 19.30 -2.10 2.34
CA GLU A 264 20.65 -2.65 2.22
C GLU A 264 21.09 -3.46 3.45
N LYS A 265 20.83 -2.94 4.67
CA LYS A 265 21.13 -3.63 5.92
C LYS A 265 20.45 -5.00 5.97
N ASN A 266 19.15 -5.04 5.66
CA ASN A 266 18.37 -6.27 5.70
C ASN A 266 18.84 -7.26 4.63
N LEU A 267 19.22 -6.80 3.43
CA LEU A 267 19.79 -7.68 2.41
C LEU A 267 21.09 -8.34 2.89
N LEU A 268 21.99 -7.56 3.47
CA LEU A 268 23.25 -8.08 4.02
C LEU A 268 23.03 -9.07 5.17
N GLU A 269 22.07 -8.81 6.05
CA GLU A 269 21.71 -9.75 7.13
C GLU A 269 21.16 -11.06 6.58
N ASN A 270 20.24 -11.02 5.61
CA ASN A 270 19.69 -12.23 4.98
C ASN A 270 20.76 -13.03 4.21
N ILE A 271 21.67 -12.36 3.48
CA ILE A 271 22.78 -13.04 2.81
C ILE A 271 23.68 -13.76 3.82
N LYS A 272 23.97 -13.15 4.98
CA LYS A 272 24.75 -13.79 6.06
C LYS A 272 24.04 -14.99 6.67
N LEU A 273 22.70 -14.96 6.75
CA LEU A 273 21.88 -16.09 7.20
C LEU A 273 21.77 -17.21 6.14
N GLY A 274 22.30 -16.99 4.93
CA GLY A 274 22.21 -17.93 3.80
C GLY A 274 20.89 -17.85 3.02
N GLY A 275 19.99 -16.93 3.38
CA GLY A 275 18.67 -16.81 2.76
C GLY A 275 17.71 -15.94 3.57
N PHE A 276 16.44 -16.00 3.20
CA PHE A 276 15.36 -15.23 3.80
C PHE A 276 14.48 -16.14 4.66
N PRO A 277 14.26 -15.81 5.94
CA PRO A 277 13.30 -16.53 6.77
C PRO A 277 11.89 -16.05 6.46
N MET A 278 11.07 -16.91 5.85
CA MET A 278 9.66 -16.64 5.50
C MET A 278 9.42 -15.24 4.90
N PRO A 279 10.08 -14.89 3.78
CA PRO A 279 9.98 -13.56 3.19
C PRO A 279 8.54 -13.24 2.75
N SER A 280 8.20 -11.96 2.84
CA SER A 280 6.94 -11.41 2.33
C SER A 280 7.11 -10.98 0.87
N ILE A 281 6.70 -11.82 -0.07
CA ILE A 281 6.94 -11.66 -1.50
C ILE A 281 5.66 -11.14 -2.17
N ALA A 282 5.72 -9.92 -2.71
CA ALA A 282 4.62 -9.35 -3.47
C ALA A 282 4.54 -9.95 -4.88
N ILE A 283 3.40 -10.52 -5.22
CA ILE A 283 3.03 -10.89 -6.59
C ILE A 283 2.21 -9.75 -7.18
N THR A 284 2.78 -9.02 -8.13
CA THR A 284 2.12 -7.85 -8.76
C THR A 284 2.26 -7.86 -10.27
N LYS A 285 1.52 -6.96 -10.93
CA LYS A 285 1.65 -6.76 -12.38
C LYS A 285 3.00 -6.07 -12.66
N ALA A 286 3.70 -6.51 -13.71
CA ALA A 286 4.98 -5.92 -14.13
C ALA A 286 4.91 -4.38 -14.26
N ASN A 287 3.80 -3.86 -14.79
CA ASN A 287 3.61 -2.43 -14.99
C ASN A 287 3.13 -1.66 -13.73
N ASN A 288 2.93 -2.32 -12.59
CA ASN A 288 2.60 -1.64 -11.34
C ASN A 288 3.88 -1.22 -10.60
N SER A 289 3.83 -0.10 -9.90
CA SER A 289 4.91 0.32 -9.02
C SER A 289 4.71 -0.29 -7.64
N TYR A 290 5.74 -0.93 -7.10
CA TYR A 290 5.78 -1.48 -5.74
C TYR A 290 7.10 -1.02 -5.10
N ASP A 291 7.03 0.10 -4.38
CA ASP A 291 8.21 0.82 -3.86
C ASP A 291 8.30 0.84 -2.33
N ASN A 292 7.39 0.14 -1.65
CA ASN A 292 7.37 0.07 -0.19
C ASN A 292 8.52 -0.80 0.33
N PHE A 293 8.87 -0.63 1.61
CA PHE A 293 9.80 -1.48 2.38
C PHE A 293 11.29 -1.44 2.02
N GLY A 294 11.69 -0.61 1.04
CA GLY A 294 13.10 -0.34 0.76
C GLY A 294 13.37 -0.05 -0.71
N ASP A 295 14.60 0.36 -1.02
CA ASP A 295 15.07 0.71 -2.37
C ASP A 295 15.72 -0.46 -3.12
N ILE A 296 15.96 -1.59 -2.45
CA ILE A 296 16.41 -2.83 -3.11
C ILE A 296 15.21 -3.73 -3.40
N SER A 297 15.16 -4.34 -4.60
CA SER A 297 14.16 -5.34 -4.98
C SER A 297 14.82 -6.69 -5.25
N VAL A 298 14.45 -7.71 -4.49
CA VAL A 298 14.84 -9.11 -4.74
C VAL A 298 13.76 -9.74 -5.59
N VAL A 299 14.12 -10.19 -6.79
CA VAL A 299 13.20 -10.87 -7.72
C VAL A 299 13.36 -12.38 -7.55
N PHE A 300 12.26 -13.07 -7.27
CA PHE A 300 12.26 -14.51 -7.03
C PHE A 300 11.81 -15.30 -8.26
N LYS A 301 12.29 -16.54 -8.35
CA LYS A 301 11.83 -17.50 -9.36
C LYS A 301 10.38 -17.93 -9.08
N LYS A 302 9.67 -18.34 -10.14
CA LYS A 302 8.26 -18.79 -10.03
C LYS A 302 8.07 -19.91 -8.99
N ASP A 303 9.04 -20.80 -8.86
CA ASP A 303 8.92 -21.99 -8.00
C ASP A 303 8.97 -21.62 -6.51
N THR A 304 9.60 -20.49 -6.17
CA THR A 304 9.64 -19.95 -4.79
C THR A 304 8.26 -19.56 -4.28
N ILE A 305 7.34 -19.19 -5.18
CA ILE A 305 5.98 -18.76 -4.84
C ILE A 305 4.89 -19.74 -5.29
N ASN A 306 5.27 -20.93 -5.77
CA ASN A 306 4.30 -21.89 -6.31
C ASN A 306 3.51 -22.59 -5.19
N PRO A 307 2.20 -22.32 -5.02
CA PRO A 307 1.39 -22.87 -3.92
C PRO A 307 1.05 -24.34 -4.07
N SER A 308 1.42 -24.99 -5.19
CA SER A 308 1.40 -26.45 -5.29
C SER A 308 2.42 -27.11 -4.35
N MET A 309 3.41 -26.36 -3.86
CA MET A 309 4.20 -26.76 -2.69
C MET A 309 3.50 -26.24 -1.43
N GLU A 310 3.16 -27.13 -0.51
CA GLU A 310 2.32 -26.81 0.66
C GLU A 310 2.89 -25.68 1.51
N GLU A 311 4.22 -25.59 1.62
CA GLU A 311 4.93 -24.55 2.37
C GLU A 311 4.87 -23.17 1.69
N ASN A 312 4.59 -23.08 0.39
CA ASN A 312 4.50 -21.80 -0.32
C ASN A 312 3.08 -21.23 -0.25
N LYS A 313 2.69 -20.62 0.88
CA LYS A 313 1.37 -19.99 0.97
C LYS A 313 1.30 -18.73 0.11
N VAL A 314 0.22 -18.57 -0.66
CA VAL A 314 -0.06 -17.35 -1.41
C VAL A 314 -1.46 -16.89 -1.08
N TYR A 315 -1.60 -15.62 -0.73
CA TYR A 315 -2.83 -14.99 -0.27
C TYR A 315 -3.38 -14.04 -1.32
N SER A 316 -4.71 -13.95 -1.44
CA SER A 316 -5.42 -13.10 -2.41
C SER A 316 -5.33 -11.59 -2.13
N GLY A 317 -4.53 -11.20 -1.13
CA GLY A 317 -4.22 -9.83 -0.76
C GLY A 317 -3.19 -9.81 0.36
N ASP A 318 -3.00 -8.62 0.94
CA ASP A 318 -2.21 -8.46 2.16
C ASP A 318 -2.88 -9.24 3.30
N ALA A 319 -2.21 -10.30 3.74
CA ALA A 319 -2.68 -11.19 4.79
C ALA A 319 -1.90 -10.97 6.06
N TRP A 320 -2.52 -11.28 7.20
CA TRP A 320 -1.79 -11.26 8.45
C TRP A 320 -0.85 -12.47 8.52
N THR A 321 0.46 -12.21 8.42
CA THR A 321 1.49 -13.25 8.36
C THR A 321 2.47 -13.11 9.51
N PRO A 322 3.16 -14.21 9.90
CA PRO A 322 4.16 -14.16 10.95
C PRO A 322 5.26 -13.11 10.71
N MET A 323 5.64 -12.45 11.79
CA MET A 323 6.63 -11.38 11.85
C MET A 323 7.99 -11.93 12.25
N PHE A 324 9.05 -11.21 11.89
CA PHE A 324 10.39 -11.57 12.35
C PHE A 324 10.45 -11.53 13.90
N PRO A 325 10.95 -12.60 14.57
CA PRO A 325 10.98 -12.69 16.03
C PRO A 325 11.91 -11.65 16.65
N ARG A 326 11.63 -11.24 17.90
CA ARG A 326 12.51 -10.34 18.64
C ARG A 326 13.90 -10.95 18.80
N THR A 327 14.91 -10.10 18.68
CA THR A 327 16.32 -10.46 18.90
C THR A 327 16.89 -9.65 20.03
N GLU A 328 17.79 -10.25 20.79
CA GLU A 328 18.55 -9.58 21.83
C GLU A 328 20.03 -9.95 21.71
N TRP A 329 20.90 -9.02 22.08
CA TRP A 329 22.32 -9.29 22.17
C TRP A 329 22.63 -9.87 23.54
N LYS A 330 23.44 -10.93 23.58
CA LYS A 330 24.00 -11.41 24.83
C LYS A 330 25.07 -10.41 25.28
N LEU A 331 24.93 -9.89 26.49
CA LEU A 331 25.85 -8.90 27.04
C LEU A 331 26.95 -9.58 27.85
N ASN A 332 28.19 -9.17 27.65
CA ASN A 332 29.32 -9.69 28.40
C ASN A 332 29.30 -9.17 29.85
N GLU A 333 29.00 -10.04 30.80
CA GLU A 333 28.85 -9.67 32.23
C GLU A 333 30.10 -8.99 32.81
N LYS A 334 31.31 -9.42 32.41
CA LYS A 334 32.57 -8.84 32.92
C LYS A 334 32.80 -7.43 32.38
N VAL A 335 32.52 -7.20 31.10
CA VAL A 335 32.64 -5.87 30.49
C VAL A 335 31.54 -4.95 31.03
N MET A 336 30.30 -5.44 31.17
CA MET A 336 29.19 -4.70 31.79
C MET A 336 29.54 -4.24 33.20
N LYS A 337 30.16 -5.10 34.02
CA LYS A 337 30.60 -4.69 35.36
C LYS A 337 31.64 -3.57 35.30
N LYS A 338 32.64 -3.68 34.43
CA LYS A 338 33.66 -2.63 34.24
C LYS A 338 33.04 -1.31 33.77
N MET A 339 32.07 -1.37 32.87
CA MET A 339 31.32 -0.19 32.39
C MET A 339 30.53 0.45 33.53
N ALA A 340 29.85 -0.36 34.36
CA ALA A 340 29.10 0.14 35.52
C ALA A 340 30.03 0.83 36.54
N ASP A 341 31.18 0.23 36.83
CA ASP A 341 32.21 0.80 37.70
C ASP A 341 32.74 2.13 37.11
N MET A 342 32.99 2.18 35.80
CA MET A 342 33.43 3.37 35.08
C MET A 342 32.40 4.51 35.13
N PHE A 343 31.10 4.20 35.13
CA PHE A 343 30.02 5.18 35.24
C PHE A 343 29.52 5.39 36.68
N ASN A 344 30.24 4.86 37.68
CA ASN A 344 29.89 4.93 39.10
C ASN A 344 28.42 4.54 39.39
N THR A 345 27.98 3.43 38.81
CA THR A 345 26.60 2.94 38.87
C THR A 345 26.55 1.41 38.96
N SER A 346 25.35 0.81 38.90
CA SER A 346 25.16 -0.64 38.90
C SER A 346 24.98 -1.21 37.49
N THR A 347 25.31 -2.49 37.30
CA THR A 347 25.07 -3.20 36.03
C THR A 347 23.61 -3.16 35.61
N ASN A 348 22.68 -3.34 36.55
CA ASN A 348 21.24 -3.29 36.29
C ASN A 348 20.80 -1.90 35.79
N TYR A 349 21.44 -0.84 36.29
CA TYR A 349 21.16 0.54 35.86
C TYR A 349 21.56 0.76 34.41
N ILE A 350 22.77 0.33 34.00
CA ILE A 350 23.28 0.57 32.65
C ILE A 350 22.68 -0.36 31.60
N GLU A 351 22.27 -1.57 31.99
CA GLU A 351 21.76 -2.60 31.08
C GLU A 351 20.63 -2.08 30.19
N GLN A 352 19.70 -1.29 30.75
CA GLN A 352 18.57 -0.73 30.00
C GLN A 352 18.97 0.20 28.84
N TYR A 353 20.14 0.84 28.93
CA TYR A 353 20.64 1.77 27.92
C TYR A 353 21.43 1.07 26.82
N VAL A 354 21.97 -0.13 27.09
CA VAL A 354 22.87 -0.86 26.18
C VAL A 354 22.25 -2.08 25.52
N LYS A 355 20.96 -2.37 25.73
CA LYS A 355 20.27 -3.53 25.10
C LYS A 355 20.36 -3.57 23.58
N ASP A 356 20.52 -2.40 22.95
CA ASP A 356 20.60 -2.24 21.50
C ASP A 356 21.85 -1.45 21.10
N PRO A 357 22.82 -2.07 20.38
CA PRO A 357 24.07 -1.42 20.00
C PRO A 357 23.88 -0.18 19.13
N GLU A 358 22.80 -0.10 18.33
CA GLU A 358 22.60 1.04 17.42
C GLU A 358 22.20 2.31 18.16
N THR A 359 21.64 2.18 19.35
CA THR A 359 21.15 3.31 20.16
C THR A 359 21.93 3.51 21.46
N ALA A 360 22.83 2.60 21.81
CA ALA A 360 23.53 2.60 23.10
C ALA A 360 24.35 3.87 23.34
N VAL A 361 25.13 4.31 22.35
CA VAL A 361 25.95 5.53 22.46
C VAL A 361 25.09 6.76 22.78
N GLU A 362 24.02 6.98 22.03
CA GLU A 362 23.15 8.15 22.22
C GLU A 362 22.35 8.09 23.52
N LYS A 363 21.90 6.90 23.92
CA LYS A 363 21.23 6.69 25.20
C LYS A 363 22.15 6.97 26.39
N LEU A 364 23.38 6.46 26.35
CA LEU A 364 24.38 6.70 27.40
C LEU A 364 24.85 8.16 27.42
N LYS A 365 25.00 8.82 26.27
CA LYS A 365 25.34 10.25 26.21
C LYS A 365 24.32 11.11 26.93
N ALA A 366 23.04 10.77 26.80
CA ALA A 366 21.94 11.51 27.42
C ALA A 366 21.82 11.28 28.94
N GLU A 367 22.45 10.24 29.47
CA GLU A 367 22.26 9.77 30.83
C GLU A 367 23.04 10.64 31.86
N PRO A 368 22.37 11.32 32.81
CA PRO A 368 23.03 12.21 33.77
C PRO A 368 24.17 11.54 34.55
N LYS A 369 24.00 10.29 34.98
CA LYS A 369 25.04 9.56 35.72
C LYS A 369 26.31 9.33 34.90
N VAL A 370 26.18 9.13 33.59
CA VAL A 370 27.32 8.96 32.68
C VAL A 370 28.07 10.28 32.48
N LYS A 371 27.33 11.40 32.38
CA LYS A 371 27.91 12.75 32.30
C LYS A 371 28.68 13.11 33.56
N GLU A 372 28.09 12.89 34.73
CA GLU A 372 28.73 13.10 36.04
C GLU A 372 30.01 12.28 36.15
N ALA A 373 29.95 10.97 35.84
CA ALA A 373 31.11 10.09 35.90
C ALA A 373 32.24 10.53 34.95
N PHE A 374 31.91 11.07 33.77
CA PHE A 374 32.91 11.62 32.85
C PHE A 374 33.62 12.84 33.44
N VAL A 375 32.87 13.77 34.04
CA VAL A 375 33.42 14.96 34.72
C VAL A 375 34.35 14.54 35.86
N GLU A 376 33.92 13.59 36.69
CA GLU A 376 34.71 13.05 37.81
C GLU A 376 35.98 12.34 37.33
N ASN A 377 35.88 11.51 36.28
CA ASN A 377 37.02 10.80 35.69
C ASN A 377 38.07 11.76 35.14
N LYS A 378 37.64 12.86 34.52
CA LYS A 378 38.51 13.92 34.03
C LYS A 378 39.03 14.84 35.14
N LYS A 379 38.56 14.66 36.38
CA LYS A 379 38.88 15.53 37.54
C LYS A 379 38.64 17.00 37.22
N ALA A 380 37.56 17.28 36.49
CA ALA A 380 37.20 18.63 36.14
C ALA A 380 36.69 19.37 37.39
N ASP A 381 37.16 20.58 37.59
CA ASP A 381 36.74 21.44 38.69
C ASP A 381 35.44 22.15 38.29
N ILE A 382 34.30 21.55 38.67
CA ILE A 382 32.97 22.15 38.49
C ILE A 382 32.51 22.70 39.83
N GLU A 383 32.32 24.02 39.89
CA GLU A 383 31.89 24.73 41.08
C GLU A 383 30.49 24.24 41.53
N LYS A 384 30.42 23.74 42.78
CA LYS A 384 29.15 23.39 43.42
C LYS A 384 28.53 24.64 44.04
N LYS A 385 27.69 25.33 43.27
CA LYS A 385 26.98 26.51 43.72
C LYS A 385 25.87 26.16 44.72
N THR A 386 25.56 27.11 45.59
CA THR A 386 24.44 27.03 46.53
C THR A 386 23.39 28.08 46.20
N LYS A 387 22.11 27.76 46.44
CA LYS A 387 20.98 28.70 46.33
C LYS A 387 20.20 28.70 47.64
N MET A 388 19.44 29.77 47.90
CA MET A 388 18.45 29.71 48.98
C MET A 388 17.36 28.68 48.65
N PRO A 389 16.77 28.01 49.65
CA PRO A 389 15.62 27.14 49.43
C PRO A 389 14.49 27.85 48.67
N ASP A 390 13.74 27.10 47.88
CA ASP A 390 12.60 27.64 47.14
C ASP A 390 11.42 27.89 48.11
N TYR A 391 10.70 29.00 47.93
CA TYR A 391 9.53 29.32 48.73
C TYR A 391 8.35 28.37 48.44
N GLU A 392 7.68 27.89 49.47
CA GLU A 392 6.50 27.00 49.34
C GLU A 392 5.25 27.78 48.90
N THR A 393 5.11 29.03 49.36
CA THR A 393 3.93 29.83 49.11
C THR A 393 4.06 30.75 47.91
N LYS A 394 2.91 31.03 47.29
CA LYS A 394 2.85 31.95 46.15
C LYS A 394 3.12 33.41 46.50
N ILE A 395 2.93 33.79 47.77
CA ILE A 395 3.22 35.15 48.24
C ILE A 395 4.72 35.37 48.35
N PHE A 396 5.47 34.43 48.95
CA PHE A 396 6.91 34.59 49.07
C PHE A 396 7.67 34.25 47.80
N SER A 397 7.15 33.40 46.91
CA SER A 397 7.76 33.20 45.58
C SER A 397 7.53 34.38 44.61
N ASN A 398 6.58 35.28 44.88
CA ASN A 398 6.31 36.47 44.06
C ASN A 398 7.15 37.68 44.52
N GLU A 399 7.86 38.31 43.58
CA GLU A 399 8.74 39.45 43.88
C GLU A 399 8.00 40.68 44.39
N ALA A 400 6.86 41.04 43.78
CA ALA A 400 6.08 42.22 44.17
C ALA A 400 5.43 42.04 45.56
N SER A 401 5.08 40.81 45.92
CA SER A 401 4.64 40.46 47.27
C SER A 401 5.78 40.60 48.28
N ARG A 402 6.98 40.09 47.99
CA ARG A 402 8.15 40.25 48.88
C ARG A 402 8.52 41.72 49.08
N GLN A 403 8.54 42.52 48.01
CA GLN A 403 8.78 43.97 48.09
C GLN A 403 7.74 44.65 48.99
N PHE A 404 6.45 44.31 48.83
CA PHE A 404 5.40 44.86 49.69
C PHE A 404 5.59 44.49 51.17
N ILE A 405 5.98 43.24 51.46
CA ILE A 405 6.28 42.78 52.82
C ILE A 405 7.46 43.56 53.41
N GLU A 406 8.52 43.76 52.61
CA GLU A 406 9.73 44.49 53.01
C GLU A 406 9.46 45.97 53.28
N GLU A 407 8.87 46.67 52.31
CA GLU A 407 8.62 48.11 52.35
C GLU A 407 7.70 48.51 53.50
N ASN A 408 6.80 47.61 53.91
CA ASN A 408 5.81 47.86 54.95
C ASN A 408 6.16 47.16 56.28
N ASN A 409 7.34 46.55 56.40
CA ASN A 409 7.78 45.81 57.59
C ASN A 409 6.75 44.79 58.11
N ILE A 410 6.09 44.06 57.21
CA ILE A 410 5.01 43.12 57.53
C ILE A 410 5.60 41.83 58.11
N THR A 411 5.15 41.44 59.30
CA THR A 411 5.51 40.17 59.95
C THR A 411 4.59 39.02 59.55
N VAL A 412 4.96 37.78 59.90
CA VAL A 412 4.08 36.61 59.69
C VAL A 412 2.75 36.79 60.43
N ASP A 413 2.79 37.27 61.67
CA ASP A 413 1.59 37.53 62.47
C ASP A 413 0.68 38.56 61.78
N ASP A 414 1.24 39.63 61.22
CA ASP A 414 0.48 40.61 60.44
C ASP A 414 -0.22 39.98 59.23
N ILE A 415 0.46 39.07 58.51
CA ILE A 415 -0.13 38.35 57.38
C ILE A 415 -1.24 37.41 57.87
N MET A 416 -1.10 36.79 59.04
CA MET A 416 -2.06 35.83 59.57
C MET A 416 -3.30 36.47 60.19
N GLU A 417 -3.15 37.63 60.83
CA GLU A 417 -4.22 38.30 61.56
C GLU A 417 -4.95 39.37 60.74
N ASN A 418 -4.32 39.92 59.68
CA ASN A 418 -4.89 41.01 58.89
C ASN A 418 -5.36 40.58 57.49
N ASP A 419 -6.68 40.50 57.31
CA ASP A 419 -7.29 40.13 56.03
C ASP A 419 -7.06 41.14 54.90
N GLU A 420 -6.77 42.41 55.21
CA GLU A 420 -6.43 43.43 54.20
C GLU A 420 -5.03 43.20 53.64
N ILE A 421 -4.07 42.84 54.50
CA ILE A 421 -2.72 42.44 54.10
C ILE A 421 -2.77 41.18 53.23
N LYS A 422 -3.56 40.16 53.62
CA LYS A 422 -3.75 38.95 52.78
C LYS A 422 -4.34 39.29 51.41
N ARG A 423 -5.31 40.19 51.36
CA ARG A 423 -5.92 40.65 50.10
C ARG A 423 -4.91 41.37 49.23
N GLU A 424 -4.11 42.25 49.80
CA GLU A 424 -3.10 42.99 49.04
C GLU A 424 -1.99 42.06 48.52
N LEU A 425 -1.50 41.14 49.35
CA LEU A 425 -0.57 40.09 48.92
C LEU A 425 -1.17 39.23 47.81
N ALA A 426 -2.42 38.79 47.93
CA ALA A 426 -3.10 38.03 46.88
C ALA A 426 -3.31 38.84 45.60
N ASN A 427 -3.51 40.16 45.70
CA ASN A 427 -3.57 41.07 44.56
C ASN A 427 -2.19 41.24 43.89
N LYS A 428 -1.08 41.29 44.64
CA LYS A 428 0.27 41.29 44.04
C LYS A 428 0.55 40.00 43.27
N VAL A 429 0.13 38.85 43.80
CA VAL A 429 0.27 37.55 43.12
C VAL A 429 -0.64 37.45 41.90
N TYR A 430 -1.89 37.92 42.02
CA TYR A 430 -2.90 37.89 40.95
C TYR A 430 -3.62 39.24 40.78
N PRO A 431 -3.01 40.20 40.05
CA PRO A 431 -3.54 41.56 39.94
C PRO A 431 -4.98 41.60 39.40
N PRO A 432 -5.89 42.38 40.02
CA PRO A 432 -7.24 42.58 39.50
C PRO A 432 -7.19 43.28 38.14
N LYS A 433 -8.10 42.91 37.24
CA LYS A 433 -8.24 43.52 35.90
C LYS A 433 -9.63 44.13 35.76
N GLU A 434 -9.77 45.19 34.96
CA GLU A 434 -11.03 45.93 34.79
C GLU A 434 -12.23 45.04 34.39
N GLU A 435 -12.01 43.99 33.59
CA GLU A 435 -13.03 42.99 33.25
C GLU A 435 -12.83 41.67 34.02
N GLU A 436 -12.87 41.75 35.36
CA GLU A 436 -12.53 40.60 36.20
C GLU A 436 -13.50 39.42 36.05
N LYS A 437 -13.02 38.32 35.47
CA LYS A 437 -13.76 37.05 35.44
C LYS A 437 -13.84 36.44 36.83
N ASN A 438 -15.01 35.90 37.21
CA ASN A 438 -15.28 35.21 38.48
C ASN A 438 -14.24 34.14 38.89
N LEU A 439 -13.51 33.56 37.94
CA LEU A 439 -12.43 32.60 38.21
C LEU A 439 -11.21 33.24 38.91
N TYR A 440 -10.77 34.43 38.51
CA TYR A 440 -9.58 35.08 39.10
C TYR A 440 -9.86 35.60 40.51
N LYS A 441 -11.08 36.11 40.72
CA LYS A 441 -11.59 36.43 42.06
C LYS A 441 -11.55 35.20 42.97
N ARG A 442 -12.07 34.06 42.52
CA ARG A 442 -12.00 32.78 43.28
C ARG A 442 -10.57 32.30 43.52
N ILE A 443 -9.66 32.48 42.57
CA ILE A 443 -8.24 32.10 42.75
C ILE A 443 -7.59 32.92 43.87
N ARG A 444 -7.88 34.22 43.97
CA ARG A 444 -7.40 35.06 45.08
C ARG A 444 -8.04 34.67 46.41
N GLU A 445 -9.36 34.49 46.44
CA GLU A 445 -10.08 34.03 47.64
C GLU A 445 -9.52 32.69 48.15
N ASN A 446 -9.28 31.73 47.25
CA ASN A 446 -8.66 30.45 47.58
C ASN A 446 -7.20 30.60 48.04
N LEU A 447 -6.44 31.54 47.51
CA LEU A 447 -5.07 31.80 47.98
C LEU A 447 -5.11 32.34 49.42
N ILE A 448 -5.98 33.32 49.70
CA ILE A 448 -6.18 33.90 51.04
C ILE A 448 -6.58 32.81 52.04
N GLU A 449 -7.53 31.95 51.69
CA GLU A 449 -7.97 30.85 52.54
C GLU A 449 -6.84 29.85 52.83
N ARG A 450 -5.96 29.61 51.85
CA ARG A 450 -4.79 28.73 52.02
C ARG A 450 -3.70 29.33 52.88
N LEU A 451 -3.52 30.65 52.91
CA LEU A 451 -2.52 31.32 53.76
C LEU A 451 -2.72 30.96 55.24
N ASN A 452 -3.97 30.84 55.69
CA ASN A 452 -4.29 30.42 57.06
C ASN A 452 -3.88 28.97 57.39
N ARG A 453 -3.48 28.17 56.39
CA ARG A 453 -3.09 26.76 56.55
C ARG A 453 -1.60 26.52 56.30
N TYR A 454 -0.87 27.54 55.84
CA TYR A 454 0.56 27.41 55.57
C TYR A 454 1.38 27.78 56.81
N LYS A 455 2.54 27.14 56.94
CA LYS A 455 3.61 27.61 57.83
C LYS A 455 4.35 28.72 57.10
N LEU A 456 3.94 29.96 57.34
CA LEU A 456 4.53 31.11 56.68
C LEU A 456 5.89 31.48 57.29
N GLU A 457 6.18 30.98 58.50
CA GLU A 457 7.43 31.19 59.21
C GLU A 457 8.63 30.66 58.42
N ASP A 458 8.52 29.46 57.84
CA ASP A 458 9.61 28.85 57.07
C ASP A 458 9.97 29.70 55.83
N ASP A 459 8.96 30.12 55.06
CA ASP A 459 9.15 31.03 53.92
C ASP A 459 9.65 32.42 54.34
N TYR A 460 9.23 32.91 55.51
CA TYR A 460 9.63 34.20 56.04
C TYR A 460 11.10 34.21 56.50
N GLU A 461 11.57 33.12 57.11
CA GLU A 461 13.00 32.95 57.46
C GLU A 461 13.87 32.82 56.20
N ILE A 462 13.39 32.14 55.15
CA ILE A 462 14.06 32.12 53.84
C ILE A 462 14.14 33.56 53.28
N PHE A 463 13.04 34.31 53.35
CA PHE A 463 12.94 35.69 52.88
C PHE A 463 13.89 36.64 53.63
N LYS A 464 14.06 36.46 54.94
CA LYS A 464 15.00 37.23 55.77
C LYS A 464 16.46 36.80 55.60
N GLY A 465 16.71 35.69 54.92
CA GLY A 465 18.06 35.17 54.71
C GLY A 465 18.63 34.42 55.91
N ASN A 466 17.80 33.96 56.83
CA ASN A 466 18.20 33.30 58.06
C ASN A 466 18.37 31.77 57.92
N VAL A 467 18.11 31.22 56.74
CA VAL A 467 18.21 29.78 56.44
C VAL A 467 19.50 29.49 55.68
N GLU A 468 20.11 28.34 55.93
CA GLU A 468 21.31 27.92 55.22
C GLU A 468 21.04 27.70 53.71
N PRO A 469 21.92 28.19 52.81
CA PRO A 469 21.86 27.88 51.39
C PRO A 469 21.98 26.37 51.13
N ILE A 470 21.16 25.86 50.21
CA ILE A 470 21.18 24.46 49.77
C ILE A 470 21.97 24.32 48.46
N PHE A 471 22.45 23.11 48.16
CA PHE A 471 23.13 22.83 46.90
C PHE A 471 22.21 23.09 45.70
N ASP A 472 22.69 23.90 44.74
CA ASP A 472 21.96 24.17 43.51
C ASP A 472 22.26 23.09 42.47
N GLN A 473 21.53 21.98 42.57
CA GLN A 473 21.61 20.87 41.63
C GLN A 473 21.36 21.33 40.18
N THR A 474 20.49 22.32 39.96
CA THR A 474 20.18 22.78 38.59
C THR A 474 21.38 23.48 37.97
N SER A 475 22.00 24.42 38.71
CA SER A 475 23.23 25.08 38.26
C SER A 475 24.37 24.10 38.04
N TYR A 476 24.47 23.06 38.88
CA TYR A 476 25.49 22.01 38.72
C TYR A 476 25.25 21.17 37.46
N ASP A 477 24.03 20.69 37.23
CA ASP A 477 23.67 19.91 36.04
C ASP A 477 23.91 20.70 34.75
N GLU A 478 23.58 22.00 34.75
CA GLU A 478 23.86 22.90 33.62
C GLU A 478 25.37 23.05 33.36
N ALA A 479 26.18 23.16 34.42
CA ALA A 479 27.64 23.26 34.30
C ALA A 479 28.28 21.94 33.81
N VAL A 480 27.76 20.79 34.27
CA VAL A 480 28.13 19.45 33.76
C VAL A 480 27.81 19.34 32.27
N ASP A 481 26.61 19.75 31.86
CA ASP A 481 26.20 19.75 30.46
C ASP A 481 27.07 20.68 29.60
N GLU A 482 27.40 21.87 30.09
CA GLU A 482 28.31 22.79 29.40
C GLU A 482 29.69 22.17 29.22
N TYR A 483 30.24 21.56 30.27
CA TYR A 483 31.54 20.89 30.22
C TYR A 483 31.53 19.72 29.22
N VAL A 484 30.51 18.86 29.28
CA VAL A 484 30.36 17.72 28.36
C VAL A 484 30.23 18.18 26.92
N ASN A 485 29.43 19.21 26.64
CA ASN A 485 29.27 19.76 25.30
C ASN A 485 30.58 20.32 24.74
N LYS A 486 31.36 21.03 25.57
CA LYS A 486 32.68 21.55 25.21
C LYS A 486 33.70 20.44 24.91
N HIS A 487 33.53 19.25 25.51
CA HIS A 487 34.40 18.08 25.35
C HIS A 487 33.71 16.91 24.63
N SER A 488 32.76 17.20 23.74
CA SER A 488 31.86 16.21 23.13
C SER A 488 32.56 15.05 22.41
N GLU A 489 33.68 15.28 21.73
CA GLU A 489 34.47 14.21 21.10
C GLU A 489 35.08 13.27 22.14
N GLN A 490 35.67 13.81 23.21
CA GLN A 490 36.25 13.01 24.29
C GLN A 490 35.18 12.24 25.05
N TYR A 491 34.00 12.85 25.25
CA TYR A 491 32.88 12.20 25.90
C TYR A 491 32.29 11.07 25.04
N THR A 492 32.18 11.28 23.73
CA THR A 492 31.75 10.23 22.79
C THR A 492 32.71 9.05 22.84
N LYS A 493 34.03 9.32 22.77
CA LYS A 493 35.04 8.27 22.86
C LYS A 493 35.02 7.55 24.21
N TYR A 494 34.84 8.27 25.32
CA TYR A 494 34.69 7.67 26.66
C TYR A 494 33.56 6.63 26.71
N ILE A 495 32.45 6.89 26.03
CA ILE A 495 31.32 5.96 25.94
C ILE A 495 31.60 4.81 24.97
N GLU A 496 32.20 5.09 23.81
CA GLU A 496 32.57 4.08 22.81
C GLU A 496 33.58 3.07 23.38
N ASP A 497 34.62 3.55 24.08
CA ASP A 497 35.61 2.72 24.76
C ASP A 497 34.94 1.84 25.84
N ALA A 498 33.93 2.37 26.55
CA ALA A 498 33.16 1.61 27.54
C ALA A 498 32.28 0.52 26.91
N LEU A 499 31.79 0.74 25.68
CA LEU A 499 30.97 -0.20 24.92
C LEU A 499 31.78 -1.28 24.20
N GLU A 500 33.12 -1.13 24.16
CA GLU A 500 33.99 -2.07 23.48
C GLU A 500 33.84 -3.49 24.08
N ASN A 501 33.51 -4.46 23.24
CA ASN A 501 33.28 -5.87 23.63
C ASN A 501 32.10 -6.10 24.60
N VAL A 502 31.17 -5.15 24.75
CA VAL A 502 29.93 -5.37 25.52
C VAL A 502 29.03 -6.42 24.86
N TYR A 503 28.97 -6.43 23.52
CA TYR A 503 28.09 -7.30 22.74
C TYR A 503 28.79 -8.60 22.35
N GLU A 504 28.24 -9.73 22.78
CA GLU A 504 28.62 -11.07 22.31
C GLU A 504 27.77 -11.46 21.09
N ASP A 505 27.19 -12.66 21.07
CA ASP A 505 26.33 -13.12 19.99
C ASP A 505 24.91 -12.55 20.08
N LYS A 506 24.29 -12.40 18.92
CA LYS A 506 22.86 -12.09 18.78
C LYS A 506 22.05 -13.38 18.95
N TYR A 507 20.97 -13.33 19.72
CA TYR A 507 20.06 -14.45 19.96
C TYR A 507 18.62 -14.07 19.63
N LEU A 508 17.81 -15.09 19.37
CA LEU A 508 16.37 -15.00 19.20
C LEU A 508 15.68 -15.20 20.54
N VAL A 509 14.66 -14.40 20.81
CA VAL A 509 13.82 -14.55 22.01
C VAL A 509 12.70 -15.56 21.72
N LYS A 510 12.47 -16.49 22.64
CA LYS A 510 11.29 -17.37 22.63
C LYS A 510 10.11 -16.67 23.30
N GLU A 511 9.35 -15.90 22.52
CA GLU A 511 8.23 -15.09 23.05
C GLU A 511 7.07 -15.93 23.61
N ASP A 512 6.99 -17.21 23.24
CA ASP A 512 6.02 -18.18 23.76
C ASP A 512 6.41 -18.76 25.14
N VAL A 513 7.56 -18.38 25.69
CA VAL A 513 8.08 -18.90 26.96
C VAL A 513 7.99 -17.83 28.04
N GLU A 514 7.18 -18.09 29.08
CA GLU A 514 7.09 -17.24 30.27
C GLU A 514 8.48 -17.03 30.90
N PRO A 515 8.95 -15.77 31.10
CA PRO A 515 10.27 -15.48 31.67
C PRO A 515 10.50 -16.05 33.07
N LEU A 516 9.42 -16.22 33.83
CA LEU A 516 9.46 -16.75 35.19
C LEU A 516 8.96 -18.21 35.25
N LYS A 517 9.49 -18.95 36.21
CA LYS A 517 8.96 -20.25 36.65
C LYS A 517 7.75 -20.01 37.56
N ALA A 518 7.02 -21.08 37.89
CA ALA A 518 5.83 -20.99 38.74
C ALA A 518 6.12 -20.50 40.18
N ASP A 519 7.35 -20.67 40.65
CA ASP A 519 7.85 -20.19 41.94
C ASP A 519 8.32 -18.72 41.90
N GLY A 520 8.26 -18.06 40.73
CA GLY A 520 8.69 -16.69 40.53
C GLY A 520 10.18 -16.54 40.17
N GLU A 521 10.96 -17.62 40.13
CA GLU A 521 12.37 -17.56 39.69
C GLU A 521 12.48 -17.31 38.18
N ARG A 522 13.48 -16.53 37.75
CA ARG A 522 13.74 -16.32 36.33
C ARG A 522 14.31 -17.60 35.68
N LYS A 523 13.81 -17.94 34.50
CA LYS A 523 14.36 -19.04 33.69
C LYS A 523 15.76 -18.69 33.18
N SER A 524 16.55 -19.73 32.90
CA SER A 524 17.90 -19.57 32.38
C SER A 524 17.91 -18.99 30.95
N PHE A 525 19.05 -18.45 30.53
CA PHE A 525 19.23 -17.89 29.19
C PHE A 525 18.88 -18.92 28.09
N ASN A 526 19.37 -20.16 28.19
CA ASN A 526 19.10 -21.18 27.17
C ASN A 526 17.62 -21.59 27.08
N GLU A 527 16.86 -21.40 28.17
CA GLU A 527 15.40 -21.61 28.16
C GLU A 527 14.68 -20.48 27.44
N LEU A 528 15.14 -19.24 27.58
CA LEU A 528 14.49 -18.04 27.02
C LEU A 528 14.94 -17.68 25.59
N TYR A 529 16.11 -18.16 25.16
CA TYR A 529 16.73 -17.74 23.91
C TYR A 529 17.09 -18.93 23.00
N MET A 530 17.24 -18.66 21.69
CA MET A 530 17.73 -19.59 20.66
C MET A 530 18.85 -18.94 19.84
N PRO A 531 19.83 -19.70 19.31
CA PRO A 531 20.84 -19.16 18.40
C PRO A 531 20.22 -18.46 17.19
N TYR A 532 20.82 -17.35 16.76
CA TYR A 532 20.36 -16.55 15.61
C TYR A 532 20.68 -17.21 14.26
N GLU A 533 19.88 -18.23 13.92
CA GLU A 533 20.03 -19.03 12.70
C GLU A 533 18.70 -19.06 11.93
N ILE A 534 18.77 -19.16 10.60
CA ILE A 534 17.59 -19.08 9.72
C ILE A 534 16.49 -20.09 10.08
N ASN A 535 16.85 -21.33 10.41
CA ASN A 535 15.88 -22.37 10.77
C ASN A 535 15.24 -22.12 12.14
N ASN A 536 15.97 -21.53 13.10
CA ASN A 536 15.43 -21.15 14.39
C ASN A 536 14.46 -19.97 14.24
N ILE A 537 14.77 -19.02 13.35
CA ILE A 537 13.88 -17.92 12.98
C ILE A 537 12.57 -18.47 12.40
N VAL A 538 12.65 -19.34 11.38
CA VAL A 538 11.46 -19.98 10.77
C VAL A 538 10.65 -20.75 11.81
N THR A 539 11.31 -21.48 12.72
CA THR A 539 10.63 -22.22 13.80
C THR A 539 9.83 -21.29 14.71
N LEU A 540 10.39 -20.15 15.12
CA LEU A 540 9.68 -19.17 15.94
C LEU A 540 8.56 -18.47 15.16
N MET A 541 8.77 -18.15 13.88
CA MET A 541 7.74 -17.55 13.03
C MET A 541 6.54 -18.50 12.86
N LYS A 542 6.77 -19.80 12.65
CA LYS A 542 5.68 -20.80 12.55
C LYS A 542 4.85 -20.95 13.84
N LYS A 543 5.46 -20.69 15.01
CA LYS A 543 4.76 -20.74 16.31
C LYS A 543 3.86 -19.54 16.57
N GLN A 544 4.08 -18.43 15.89
CA GLN A 544 3.22 -17.26 16.03
C GLN A 544 1.81 -17.64 15.56
N LYS A 545 0.82 -17.49 16.43
CA LYS A 545 -0.60 -17.64 16.05
C LYS A 545 -0.88 -16.69 14.90
N LYS A 546 -1.76 -17.08 13.95
CA LYS A 546 -2.53 -16.22 13.01
C LYS A 546 -3.59 -15.40 13.84
N GLY A 547 -3.98 -14.18 13.45
CA GLY A 547 -4.69 -13.12 14.23
C GLY A 547 -4.05 -12.04 15.17
N LYS A 548 -2.81 -12.09 15.71
CA LYS A 548 -2.41 -11.35 16.95
C LYS A 548 -1.46 -10.12 16.92
N GLY A 549 -1.14 -9.49 15.79
CA GLY A 549 -0.02 -8.52 15.72
C GLY A 549 -0.21 -7.33 14.80
N GLY A 550 -1.41 -6.74 14.79
CA GLY A 550 -1.72 -5.60 13.94
C GLY A 550 -2.79 -4.68 14.53
N GLY A 551 -2.44 -3.93 15.59
CA GLY A 551 -3.25 -2.83 16.12
C GLY A 551 -4.52 -3.25 16.86
N PHE A 552 -4.80 -2.55 17.97
CA PHE A 552 -6.08 -2.62 18.66
C PHE A 552 -7.24 -2.25 17.69
N PHE A 553 -8.37 -2.97 17.77
CA PHE A 553 -9.68 -2.77 17.11
C PHE A 553 -9.93 -3.47 15.75
N GLY A 554 -11.09 -4.14 15.63
CA GLY A 554 -11.57 -4.94 14.48
C GLY A 554 -12.01 -4.13 13.26
N GLY A 555 -11.23 -3.13 12.85
CA GLY A 555 -11.53 -2.35 11.65
C GLY A 555 -11.51 -3.18 10.37
N ALA A 556 -12.13 -2.66 9.31
CA ALA A 556 -12.27 -3.31 8.01
C ALA A 556 -10.94 -3.74 7.38
N GLY A 557 -9.82 -3.05 7.67
CA GLY A 557 -8.49 -3.49 7.26
C GLY A 557 -8.09 -4.82 7.88
N ASN A 558 -8.30 -4.98 9.19
CA ASN A 558 -7.98 -6.20 9.93
C ASN A 558 -8.89 -7.36 9.49
N LEU A 559 -10.20 -7.11 9.36
CA LEU A 559 -11.13 -8.12 8.86
C LEU A 559 -10.85 -8.51 7.40
N LYS A 560 -10.36 -7.59 6.55
CA LYS A 560 -9.92 -7.94 5.20
C LYS A 560 -8.73 -8.90 5.22
N GLY A 561 -7.73 -8.63 6.07
CA GLY A 561 -6.58 -9.51 6.25
C GLY A 561 -7.00 -10.91 6.68
N ALA A 562 -7.92 -11.00 7.66
CA ALA A 562 -8.49 -12.26 8.15
C ALA A 562 -9.36 -13.00 7.10
N ALA A 563 -10.10 -12.26 6.27
CA ALA A 563 -10.95 -12.82 5.22
C ALA A 563 -10.18 -13.22 3.95
N THR A 564 -8.87 -12.92 3.87
CA THR A 564 -8.07 -13.15 2.68
C THR A 564 -7.94 -14.65 2.40
N GLU A 565 -8.21 -15.05 1.18
CA GLU A 565 -8.19 -16.45 0.76
C GLU A 565 -6.79 -16.90 0.37
N THR A 566 -6.50 -18.18 0.51
CA THR A 566 -5.24 -18.76 0.03
C THR A 566 -5.44 -19.40 -1.34
N PHE A 567 -4.50 -19.16 -2.25
CA PHE A 567 -4.47 -19.82 -3.54
C PHE A 567 -3.77 -21.17 -3.45
N THR A 568 -4.27 -22.14 -4.20
CA THR A 568 -3.79 -23.53 -4.23
C THR A 568 -2.94 -23.85 -5.46
N SER A 569 -2.98 -22.98 -6.48
CA SER A 569 -2.22 -23.15 -7.72
C SER A 569 -1.84 -21.80 -8.33
N ILE A 570 -0.79 -21.79 -9.15
CA ILE A 570 -0.45 -20.63 -9.99
C ILE A 570 -1.64 -20.21 -10.89
N ASP A 571 -2.45 -21.17 -11.34
CA ASP A 571 -3.63 -20.87 -12.16
C ASP A 571 -4.70 -20.09 -11.41
N GLU A 572 -4.84 -20.33 -10.11
CA GLU A 572 -5.76 -19.58 -9.26
C GLU A 572 -5.29 -18.14 -9.02
N ILE A 573 -3.97 -17.95 -8.79
CA ILE A 573 -3.34 -16.62 -8.75
C ILE A 573 -3.65 -15.84 -10.03
N ARG A 574 -3.53 -16.50 -11.19
CA ARG A 574 -3.80 -15.89 -12.50
C ARG A 574 -5.26 -15.51 -12.68
N ARG A 575 -6.20 -16.41 -12.36
CA ARG A 575 -7.65 -16.14 -12.46
C ARG A 575 -8.04 -14.94 -11.62
N ASN A 576 -7.35 -14.71 -10.51
CA ASN A 576 -7.62 -13.60 -9.62
C ASN A 576 -6.86 -12.30 -9.97
N LYS A 577 -5.94 -12.30 -10.95
CA LYS A 577 -5.08 -11.12 -11.27
C LYS A 577 -5.84 -9.80 -11.51
N TYR A 578 -7.12 -9.86 -11.86
CA TYR A 578 -7.98 -8.69 -12.03
C TYR A 578 -8.19 -7.91 -10.72
N LYS A 579 -8.08 -8.58 -9.56
CA LYS A 579 -8.09 -7.95 -8.23
C LYS A 579 -6.87 -7.05 -8.02
N ILE A 580 -5.76 -7.30 -8.72
CA ILE A 580 -4.56 -6.46 -8.70
C ILE A 580 -4.82 -5.18 -9.50
N GLN A 581 -5.07 -4.08 -8.81
CA GLN A 581 -5.39 -2.78 -9.39
C GLN A 581 -4.57 -1.66 -8.77
N ASN A 582 -4.27 -0.63 -9.55
CA ASN A 582 -3.69 0.59 -9.03
C ASN A 582 -4.81 1.47 -8.45
N ILE A 583 -5.21 1.18 -7.21
CA ILE A 583 -6.23 1.94 -6.48
C ILE A 583 -5.57 3.08 -5.71
N SER A 584 -6.18 4.27 -5.77
CA SER A 584 -5.68 5.40 -4.97
C SER A 584 -5.96 5.18 -3.48
N GLU A 585 -5.11 5.72 -2.61
CA GLU A 585 -5.32 5.64 -1.15
C GLU A 585 -6.67 6.23 -0.72
N ASP A 586 -7.13 7.29 -1.40
CA ASP A 586 -8.41 7.94 -1.11
C ASP A 586 -9.61 7.06 -1.48
N GLU A 587 -9.56 6.34 -2.60
CA GLU A 587 -10.61 5.39 -2.99
C GLU A 587 -10.65 4.19 -2.03
N LEU A 588 -9.48 3.65 -1.68
CA LEU A 588 -9.37 2.55 -0.73
C LEU A 588 -9.88 2.95 0.66
N ARG A 589 -9.53 4.16 1.12
CA ARG A 589 -10.03 4.71 2.41
C ARG A 589 -11.54 4.86 2.42
N LYS A 590 -12.16 5.32 1.31
CA LYS A 590 -13.63 5.43 1.22
C LYS A 590 -14.30 4.06 1.33
N LYS A 591 -13.75 3.03 0.66
CA LYS A 591 -14.25 1.65 0.78
C LYS A 591 -14.17 1.16 2.21
N TYR A 592 -13.02 1.30 2.88
CA TYR A 592 -12.89 0.88 4.28
C TYR A 592 -13.78 1.67 5.23
N HIS A 593 -14.02 2.97 4.98
CA HIS A 593 -14.91 3.76 5.83
C HIS A 593 -16.34 3.23 5.82
N SER A 594 -16.87 2.89 4.64
CA SER A 594 -18.21 2.28 4.51
C SER A 594 -18.31 0.96 5.24
N LEU A 595 -17.27 0.13 5.18
CA LEU A 595 -17.25 -1.18 5.83
C LEU A 595 -17.07 -1.06 7.35
N ASN A 596 -16.33 -0.06 7.82
CA ASN A 596 -16.25 0.27 9.25
C ASN A 596 -17.62 0.65 9.83
N SER A 597 -18.48 1.33 9.07
CA SER A 597 -19.86 1.59 9.51
C SER A 597 -20.67 0.29 9.66
N LYS A 598 -20.55 -0.65 8.71
CA LYS A 598 -21.19 -1.97 8.83
C LYS A 598 -20.70 -2.76 10.06
N ILE A 599 -19.39 -2.70 10.36
CA ILE A 599 -18.82 -3.33 11.56
C ILE A 599 -19.44 -2.72 12.82
N GLN A 600 -19.55 -1.39 12.89
CA GLN A 600 -20.18 -0.72 14.03
C GLN A 600 -21.67 -1.09 14.18
N GLU A 601 -22.39 -1.30 13.08
CA GLU A 601 -23.78 -1.77 13.12
C GLU A 601 -23.87 -3.19 13.70
N ILE A 602 -22.99 -4.10 13.27
CA ILE A 602 -22.89 -5.46 13.81
C ILE A 602 -22.55 -5.43 15.31
N ASP A 603 -21.53 -4.65 15.70
CA ASP A 603 -21.11 -4.50 17.10
C ASP A 603 -22.28 -4.01 17.97
N ASN A 604 -23.00 -2.97 17.52
CA ASN A 604 -24.15 -2.44 18.24
C ASN A 604 -25.30 -3.44 18.34
N TYR A 605 -25.52 -4.26 17.31
CA TYR A 605 -26.54 -5.30 17.32
C TYR A 605 -26.21 -6.40 18.33
N ILE A 606 -24.93 -6.76 18.46
CA ILE A 606 -24.46 -7.75 19.45
C ILE A 606 -24.50 -7.18 20.87
N LEU A 607 -24.11 -5.91 21.06
CA LEU A 607 -24.09 -5.24 22.38
C LEU A 607 -25.50 -4.98 22.94
N GLY A 608 -26.50 -4.73 22.08
CA GLY A 608 -27.85 -4.37 22.51
C GLY A 608 -27.94 -3.01 23.24
N GLU A 609 -29.07 -2.77 23.90
CA GLU A 609 -29.39 -1.52 24.63
C GLU A 609 -28.86 -1.49 26.09
N GLU A 610 -27.78 -2.22 26.41
CA GLU A 610 -27.26 -2.25 27.78
C GLU A 610 -26.67 -0.89 28.22
N ASN A 611 -27.09 -0.42 29.40
CA ASN A 611 -26.59 0.78 30.08
C ASN A 611 -25.29 0.49 30.86
N ASP A 612 -24.31 -0.07 30.17
CA ASP A 612 -22.98 -0.28 30.75
C ASP A 612 -22.20 1.04 30.88
N GLY A 613 -21.38 1.15 31.93
CA GLY A 613 -20.38 2.20 32.01
C GLY A 613 -19.41 2.14 30.82
N VAL A 614 -18.85 3.30 30.44
CA VAL A 614 -18.00 3.46 29.23
C VAL A 614 -16.88 2.41 29.16
N GLU A 615 -16.23 2.10 30.28
CA GLU A 615 -15.13 1.13 30.32
C GLU A 615 -15.59 -0.32 30.05
N ALA A 616 -16.71 -0.73 30.61
CA ALA A 616 -17.26 -2.08 30.40
C ALA A 616 -17.70 -2.26 28.94
N ARG A 617 -18.33 -1.24 28.35
CA ARG A 617 -18.71 -1.25 26.93
C ARG A 617 -17.50 -1.35 26.00
N LEU A 618 -16.39 -0.67 26.32
CA LEU A 618 -15.15 -0.76 25.54
C LEU A 618 -14.58 -2.18 25.56
N ARG A 619 -14.49 -2.83 26.73
CA ARG A 619 -13.99 -4.22 26.84
C ARG A 619 -14.87 -5.22 26.09
N LYS A 620 -16.20 -5.09 26.17
CA LYS A 620 -17.13 -5.94 25.40
C LYS A 620 -16.94 -5.76 23.89
N THR A 621 -16.82 -4.50 23.44
CA THR A 621 -16.58 -4.17 22.02
C THR A 621 -15.26 -4.77 21.53
N GLU A 622 -14.22 -4.72 22.36
CA GLU A 622 -12.93 -5.35 22.06
C GLU A 622 -13.04 -6.86 21.90
N ASN A 623 -13.67 -7.55 22.87
CA ASN A 623 -13.91 -9.00 22.79
C ASN A 623 -14.72 -9.40 21.53
N ILE A 624 -15.76 -8.63 21.18
CA ILE A 624 -16.56 -8.86 19.96
C ILE A 624 -15.68 -8.74 18.72
N ASN A 625 -14.89 -7.68 18.62
CA ASN A 625 -14.03 -7.42 17.47
C ASN A 625 -12.93 -8.47 17.30
N GLU A 626 -12.28 -8.88 18.40
CA GLU A 626 -11.30 -9.99 18.37
C GLU A 626 -11.96 -11.29 17.90
N THR A 627 -13.10 -11.64 18.48
CA THR A 627 -13.87 -12.84 18.11
C THR A 627 -14.30 -12.80 16.64
N MET A 628 -14.67 -11.63 16.12
CA MET A 628 -15.05 -11.43 14.72
C MET A 628 -13.87 -11.67 13.78
N VAL A 629 -12.68 -11.13 14.11
CA VAL A 629 -11.45 -11.39 13.35
C VAL A 629 -11.16 -12.88 13.31
N GLU A 630 -11.15 -13.56 14.47
CA GLU A 630 -10.87 -15.00 14.55
C GLU A 630 -11.94 -15.84 13.81
N ALA A 631 -13.19 -15.38 13.77
CA ALA A 631 -14.24 -16.03 12.99
C ALA A 631 -14.02 -15.86 11.47
N PHE A 632 -13.50 -14.72 11.02
CA PHE A 632 -13.24 -14.45 9.59
C PHE A 632 -12.09 -15.29 9.03
N GLU A 633 -11.15 -15.68 9.89
CA GLU A 633 -10.02 -16.58 9.60
C GLU A 633 -10.43 -18.05 9.43
N LEU A 634 -11.67 -18.43 9.76
CA LEU A 634 -12.13 -19.81 9.62
C LEU A 634 -12.06 -20.28 8.15
N ASP A 635 -11.36 -21.40 7.92
CA ASP A 635 -11.33 -22.09 6.61
C ASP A 635 -12.75 -22.35 6.08
N LYS A 636 -13.66 -22.74 7.00
CA LYS A 636 -15.08 -22.97 6.72
C LYS A 636 -15.94 -21.96 7.48
N PHE A 637 -16.16 -20.81 6.86
CA PHE A 637 -17.05 -19.76 7.34
C PHE A 637 -18.53 -20.15 7.20
N THR A 638 -18.98 -21.10 8.02
CA THR A 638 -20.37 -21.57 8.06
C THR A 638 -21.07 -21.05 9.31
N LYS A 639 -22.40 -20.90 9.24
CA LYS A 639 -23.23 -20.46 10.37
C LYS A 639 -22.94 -21.19 11.67
N SER A 640 -22.81 -22.51 11.62
CA SER A 640 -22.51 -23.33 12.80
C SER A 640 -21.12 -23.03 13.37
N ASN A 641 -20.10 -22.92 12.52
CA ASN A 641 -18.73 -22.64 12.98
C ASN A 641 -18.58 -21.23 13.53
N VAL A 642 -19.20 -20.23 12.88
CA VAL A 642 -19.16 -18.84 13.34
C VAL A 642 -19.88 -18.71 14.69
N LYS A 643 -21.09 -19.28 14.83
CA LYS A 643 -21.79 -19.29 16.13
C LYS A 643 -21.00 -19.99 17.22
N LYS A 644 -20.38 -21.14 16.92
CA LYS A 644 -19.52 -21.84 17.87
C LYS A 644 -18.36 -20.95 18.32
N LYS A 645 -17.70 -20.26 17.39
CA LYS A 645 -16.57 -19.38 17.69
C LYS A 645 -16.95 -18.21 18.61
N PHE A 646 -18.13 -17.64 18.40
CA PHE A 646 -18.67 -16.59 19.26
C PHE A 646 -19.06 -17.13 20.64
N ASN A 647 -19.70 -18.31 20.70
CA ASN A 647 -20.04 -18.96 21.96
C ASN A 647 -18.79 -19.32 22.80
N ASP A 648 -17.70 -19.77 22.17
CA ASP A 648 -16.42 -20.05 22.86
C ASP A 648 -15.84 -18.80 23.55
N SER A 649 -16.25 -17.60 23.10
CA SER A 649 -15.86 -16.29 23.65
C SER A 649 -16.95 -15.67 24.54
N ASN A 650 -17.95 -16.47 24.93
CA ASN A 650 -19.13 -16.09 25.71
C ASN A 650 -19.98 -14.98 25.06
N ILE A 651 -20.07 -14.97 23.73
CA ILE A 651 -20.90 -14.04 22.97
C ILE A 651 -21.94 -14.85 22.19
N GLU A 652 -23.22 -14.58 22.43
CA GLU A 652 -24.30 -15.19 21.64
C GLU A 652 -24.63 -14.30 20.43
N ILE A 653 -24.75 -14.90 19.24
CA ILE A 653 -25.14 -14.18 18.02
C ILE A 653 -26.36 -14.80 17.34
N THR A 654 -27.19 -13.93 16.77
CA THR A 654 -28.38 -14.35 16.02
C THR A 654 -28.03 -14.79 14.59
N ASP A 655 -29.01 -15.39 13.92
CA ASP A 655 -28.88 -15.73 12.49
C ASP A 655 -28.68 -14.48 11.62
N SER A 656 -29.31 -13.36 11.99
CA SER A 656 -29.18 -12.08 11.31
C SER A 656 -27.76 -11.53 11.39
N VAL A 657 -27.13 -11.61 12.57
CA VAL A 657 -25.73 -11.20 12.76
C VAL A 657 -24.81 -12.02 11.87
N TYR A 658 -25.01 -13.33 11.80
CA TYR A 658 -24.23 -14.19 10.91
C TYR A 658 -24.37 -13.79 9.43
N GLU A 659 -25.58 -13.52 8.94
CA GLU A 659 -25.77 -13.10 7.53
C GLU A 659 -25.11 -11.74 7.26
N GLN A 660 -25.19 -10.78 8.19
CA GLN A 660 -24.49 -9.49 8.07
C GLN A 660 -22.97 -9.67 8.04
N MET A 661 -22.42 -10.53 8.90
CA MET A 661 -21.00 -10.87 8.90
C MET A 661 -20.57 -11.55 7.60
N LYS A 662 -21.40 -12.44 7.05
CA LYS A 662 -21.14 -13.10 5.77
C LYS A 662 -21.11 -12.10 4.62
N GLU A 663 -22.09 -11.20 4.54
CA GLU A 663 -22.12 -10.12 3.55
C GLU A 663 -20.89 -9.22 3.67
N LEU A 664 -20.53 -8.81 4.89
CA LEU A 664 -19.32 -8.04 5.16
C LEU A 664 -18.07 -8.77 4.68
N ARG A 665 -17.95 -10.07 4.96
CA ARG A 665 -16.81 -10.91 4.54
C ARG A 665 -16.71 -11.00 3.02
N ASP A 666 -17.83 -11.18 2.33
CA ASP A 666 -17.88 -11.27 0.87
C ASP A 666 -17.49 -9.92 0.22
N GLU A 667 -17.93 -8.79 0.78
CA GLU A 667 -17.53 -7.45 0.32
C GLU A 667 -16.03 -7.19 0.52
N LEU A 668 -15.47 -7.60 1.66
CA LEU A 668 -14.04 -7.43 1.96
C LEU A 668 -13.16 -8.20 0.97
N LYS A 669 -13.57 -9.40 0.53
CA LYS A 669 -12.86 -10.25 -0.43
C LYS A 669 -12.78 -9.69 -1.85
N GLU A 670 -13.73 -8.84 -2.21
CA GLU A 670 -13.80 -8.22 -3.54
C GLU A 670 -13.13 -6.85 -3.60
N ILE A 671 -12.55 -6.37 -2.48
CA ILE A 671 -11.76 -5.14 -2.47
C ILE A 671 -10.49 -5.35 -3.31
N PRO A 672 -10.23 -4.49 -4.33
CA PRO A 672 -9.00 -4.55 -5.11
C PRO A 672 -7.75 -4.41 -4.23
N VAL A 673 -6.68 -5.07 -4.64
CA VAL A 673 -5.39 -5.10 -3.94
C VAL A 673 -4.27 -4.58 -4.85
N GLN A 674 -3.18 -4.11 -4.28
CA GLN A 674 -2.01 -3.69 -5.06
C GLN A 674 -1.10 -4.86 -5.45
N TYR A 675 -1.14 -5.94 -4.67
CA TYR A 675 -0.40 -7.18 -4.87
C TYR A 675 -1.12 -8.34 -4.16
N PHE A 676 -0.79 -9.57 -4.56
CA PHE A 676 -1.02 -10.77 -3.77
C PHE A 676 0.20 -11.07 -2.93
N GLU A 677 0.01 -11.53 -1.70
CA GLU A 677 1.10 -11.78 -0.76
C GLU A 677 1.49 -13.26 -0.83
N ALA A 678 2.71 -13.57 -1.27
CA ALA A 678 3.29 -14.89 -1.11
C ALA A 678 4.16 -14.92 0.15
N LYS A 679 3.88 -15.87 1.04
CA LYS A 679 4.59 -16.09 2.30
C LYS A 679 5.05 -17.55 2.37
N PRO A 680 6.21 -17.89 1.79
CA PRO A 680 6.79 -19.20 1.98
C PRO A 680 6.99 -19.46 3.48
N GLU A 681 6.31 -20.45 4.05
CA GLU A 681 6.44 -20.91 5.43
C GLU A 681 7.69 -21.80 5.58
N ARG A 682 8.82 -21.35 5.04
CA ARG A 682 10.13 -22.02 5.07
C ARG A 682 11.27 -21.03 4.91
N ALA A 683 12.50 -21.50 5.09
CA ALA A 683 13.69 -20.75 4.66
C ALA A 683 13.74 -20.72 3.12
N VAL A 684 13.91 -19.52 2.56
CA VAL A 684 14.11 -19.32 1.12
C VAL A 684 15.58 -19.05 0.88
N SER A 685 16.25 -19.94 0.16
CA SER A 685 17.69 -19.88 -0.04
C SER A 685 18.08 -18.81 -1.07
N THR A 686 19.30 -18.28 -0.97
CA THR A 686 19.82 -17.27 -1.93
C THR A 686 19.85 -17.77 -3.38
N ASN A 687 19.96 -19.07 -3.62
CA ASN A 687 19.90 -19.67 -4.97
C ASN A 687 18.50 -19.64 -5.62
N GLU A 688 17.45 -19.36 -4.85
CA GLU A 688 16.08 -19.17 -5.35
C GLU A 688 15.83 -17.75 -5.88
N ILE A 689 16.75 -16.82 -5.60
CA ILE A 689 16.77 -15.49 -6.19
C ILE A 689 17.05 -15.63 -7.69
N ALA A 690 16.30 -14.90 -8.50
CA ALA A 690 16.61 -14.76 -9.92
C ALA A 690 17.67 -13.67 -10.12
N TYR A 691 17.42 -12.46 -9.61
CA TYR A 691 18.39 -11.37 -9.51
C TYR A 691 17.94 -10.34 -8.47
N VAL A 692 18.84 -9.44 -8.10
CA VAL A 692 18.58 -8.32 -7.21
C VAL A 692 18.70 -7.01 -7.96
N VAL A 693 17.75 -6.11 -7.81
CA VAL A 693 17.81 -4.74 -8.34
C VAL A 693 18.22 -3.81 -7.22
N VAL A 694 19.36 -3.12 -7.38
CA VAL A 694 19.96 -2.24 -6.36
C VAL A 694 20.12 -0.82 -6.89
N PRO A 695 19.99 0.22 -6.04
CA PRO A 695 20.37 1.57 -6.43
C PRO A 695 21.89 1.63 -6.62
N ASN A 696 22.35 2.45 -7.57
CA ASN A 696 23.78 2.66 -7.81
C ASN A 696 24.53 3.28 -6.62
N SER A 697 23.81 3.81 -5.63
CA SER A 697 24.34 4.33 -4.35
C SER A 697 24.59 3.25 -3.29
N VAL A 698 24.21 1.99 -3.53
CA VAL A 698 24.43 0.88 -2.59
C VAL A 698 25.94 0.68 -2.33
N SER A 699 26.33 0.29 -1.12
CA SER A 699 27.75 0.15 -0.78
C SER A 699 28.44 -0.97 -1.58
N GLU A 700 29.75 -0.81 -1.81
CA GLU A 700 30.56 -1.85 -2.45
C GLU A 700 30.60 -3.15 -1.63
N LYS A 701 30.44 -3.05 -0.30
CA LYS A 701 30.28 -4.22 0.58
C LYS A 701 29.08 -5.08 0.16
N THR A 702 27.97 -4.45 -0.20
CA THR A 702 26.76 -5.15 -0.66
C THR A 702 26.93 -5.76 -2.04
N LYS A 703 27.55 -5.02 -2.97
CA LYS A 703 27.85 -5.56 -4.31
C LYS A 703 28.79 -6.77 -4.22
N GLU A 704 29.79 -6.71 -3.35
CA GLU A 704 30.71 -7.82 -3.12
C GLU A 704 30.01 -9.02 -2.47
N ALA A 705 29.13 -8.78 -1.50
CA ALA A 705 28.33 -9.84 -0.89
C ALA A 705 27.45 -10.56 -1.93
N LEU A 706 26.82 -9.82 -2.85
CA LEU A 706 26.04 -10.39 -3.95
C LEU A 706 26.91 -11.25 -4.88
N ARG A 707 28.07 -10.73 -5.34
CA ARG A 707 29.01 -11.46 -6.21
C ARG A 707 29.52 -12.75 -5.56
N LYS A 708 29.96 -12.67 -4.29
CA LYS A 708 30.49 -13.81 -3.54
C LYS A 708 29.47 -14.94 -3.37
N ASN A 709 28.18 -14.61 -3.32
CA ASN A 709 27.09 -15.58 -3.23
C ASN A 709 26.52 -15.98 -4.60
N GLY A 710 27.13 -15.54 -5.72
CA GLY A 710 26.67 -15.87 -7.07
C GLY A 710 25.32 -15.27 -7.42
N ILE A 711 24.92 -14.18 -6.76
CA ILE A 711 23.63 -13.52 -6.98
C ILE A 711 23.83 -12.45 -8.06
N GLU A 712 23.16 -12.62 -9.20
CA GLU A 712 23.11 -11.59 -10.24
C GLU A 712 22.42 -10.33 -9.70
N TYR A 713 22.95 -9.16 -10.03
CA TYR A 713 22.29 -7.91 -9.71
C TYR A 713 22.32 -6.90 -10.86
N LYS A 714 21.32 -6.02 -10.85
CA LYS A 714 21.12 -4.95 -11.82
C LYS A 714 21.05 -3.62 -11.07
N GLU A 715 21.75 -2.62 -11.58
CA GLU A 715 21.75 -1.30 -10.98
C GLU A 715 20.68 -0.39 -11.61
N TYR A 716 20.18 0.54 -10.81
CA TYR A 716 19.36 1.66 -11.29
C TYR A 716 19.79 2.97 -10.62
N ALA A 717 19.43 4.11 -11.20
CA ALA A 717 19.76 5.40 -10.59
C ALA A 717 18.99 5.60 -9.27
N ALA A 718 19.69 5.84 -8.16
CA ALA A 718 19.06 6.04 -6.85
C ALA A 718 17.95 7.12 -6.91
N GLY A 719 16.76 6.80 -6.37
CA GLY A 719 15.58 7.66 -6.43
C GLY A 719 14.75 7.57 -7.72
N ASP A 720 15.24 6.92 -8.77
CA ASP A 720 14.51 6.73 -10.03
C ASP A 720 13.64 5.47 -9.99
N LYS A 721 12.37 5.66 -9.64
CA LYS A 721 11.36 4.60 -9.52
C LYS A 721 11.05 3.92 -10.87
N GLU A 722 11.05 4.66 -11.97
CA GLU A 722 10.77 4.09 -13.29
C GLU A 722 11.96 3.27 -13.80
N ALA A 723 13.20 3.71 -13.54
CA ALA A 723 14.38 2.91 -13.83
C ALA A 723 14.42 1.62 -13.00
N ARG A 724 14.09 1.69 -11.69
CA ARG A 724 13.96 0.50 -10.83
C ARG A 724 12.93 -0.47 -11.41
N LYS A 725 11.74 0.04 -11.73
CA LYS A 725 10.66 -0.75 -12.33
C LYS A 725 11.08 -1.41 -13.64
N LYS A 726 11.77 -0.68 -14.52
CA LYS A 726 12.31 -1.23 -15.77
C LYS A 726 13.34 -2.33 -15.51
N ALA A 727 14.23 -2.15 -14.52
CA ALA A 727 15.22 -3.15 -14.14
C ALA A 727 14.58 -4.40 -13.54
N VAL A 728 13.58 -4.23 -12.67
CA VAL A 728 12.78 -5.32 -12.09
C VAL A 728 12.08 -6.14 -13.18
N ASN A 729 11.63 -5.53 -14.27
CA ASN A 729 10.93 -6.22 -15.37
C ASN A 729 11.82 -6.57 -16.57
N SER A 730 13.14 -6.44 -16.45
CA SER A 730 14.05 -6.56 -17.60
C SER A 730 14.24 -7.99 -18.10
N ASP A 731 13.92 -9.00 -17.29
CA ASP A 731 14.04 -10.41 -17.63
C ASP A 731 12.65 -11.03 -17.81
N SER A 732 12.36 -11.56 -19.00
CA SER A 732 11.07 -12.19 -19.30
C SER A 732 10.92 -13.59 -18.71
N THR A 733 11.99 -14.21 -18.21
CA THR A 733 11.98 -15.57 -17.64
C THR A 733 11.36 -15.60 -16.24
N VAL A 734 11.49 -14.51 -15.47
CA VAL A 734 10.91 -14.36 -14.12
C VAL A 734 9.43 -13.95 -14.16
N LEU A 735 8.94 -13.50 -15.31
CA LEU A 735 7.53 -13.18 -15.48
C LEU A 735 6.73 -14.49 -15.59
N PHE A 736 5.68 -14.65 -14.79
CA PHE A 736 4.90 -15.89 -14.74
C PHE A 736 3.41 -15.62 -14.95
N GLN A 737 2.89 -15.90 -16.15
CA GLN A 737 1.43 -16.02 -16.38
C GLN A 737 1.03 -17.22 -17.25
N ASN A 738 1.97 -18.05 -17.65
CA ASN A 738 1.75 -19.03 -18.71
C ASN A 738 0.90 -20.21 -18.29
N ARG A 739 -0.29 -20.36 -18.90
CA ARG A 739 -0.81 -21.71 -19.11
C ARG A 739 0.18 -22.40 -20.06
N ASN A 740 0.90 -23.37 -19.53
CA ASN A 740 1.83 -24.15 -20.32
C ASN A 740 0.99 -25.01 -21.27
N TYR A 741 0.85 -24.59 -22.53
CA TYR A 741 0.23 -25.36 -23.62
C TYR A 741 1.26 -26.22 -24.37
N SER A 742 2.30 -26.65 -23.67
CA SER A 742 3.17 -27.71 -24.18
C SER A 742 2.38 -28.99 -24.42
N TYR A 743 2.94 -29.84 -25.26
CA TYR A 743 2.47 -31.18 -25.49
C TYR A 743 2.26 -31.92 -24.18
N ASP A 744 3.27 -31.92 -23.30
CA ASP A 744 3.25 -32.63 -22.02
C ASP A 744 2.13 -32.18 -21.08
N GLU A 745 1.78 -30.90 -21.07
CA GLU A 745 0.68 -30.40 -20.26
C GLU A 745 -0.69 -30.69 -20.89
N LEU A 746 -0.82 -30.57 -22.22
CA LEU A 746 -2.06 -30.87 -22.90
C LEU A 746 -2.43 -32.36 -22.80
N VAL A 747 -1.46 -33.27 -22.89
CA VAL A 747 -1.72 -34.72 -22.81
C VAL A 747 -2.09 -35.19 -21.40
N LYS A 748 -1.85 -34.40 -20.36
CA LYS A 748 -2.30 -34.67 -18.98
C LYS A 748 -3.79 -34.43 -18.78
N LYS A 749 -4.45 -33.70 -19.68
CA LYS A 749 -5.90 -33.47 -19.62
C LYS A 749 -6.67 -34.79 -19.71
N PRO A 750 -7.84 -34.90 -19.05
CA PRO A 750 -8.67 -36.09 -19.17
C PRO A 750 -9.07 -36.34 -20.64
N PRO A 751 -9.38 -37.59 -21.03
CA PRO A 751 -9.87 -37.90 -22.36
C PRO A 751 -11.07 -37.03 -22.73
N MET A 752 -11.02 -36.45 -23.93
CA MET A 752 -12.07 -35.57 -24.44
C MET A 752 -13.34 -36.35 -24.72
N ASN A 753 -14.48 -35.71 -24.48
CA ASN A 753 -15.78 -36.25 -24.84
C ASN A 753 -16.11 -35.92 -26.30
N ILE A 754 -16.51 -36.91 -27.08
CA ILE A 754 -16.97 -36.74 -28.45
C ILE A 754 -18.49 -36.96 -28.48
N PRO A 755 -19.29 -35.87 -28.52
CA PRO A 755 -20.73 -35.97 -28.58
C PRO A 755 -21.18 -36.47 -29.96
N VAL A 756 -22.21 -37.32 -29.98
CA VAL A 756 -22.94 -37.71 -31.19
C VAL A 756 -24.14 -36.78 -31.33
N VAL A 757 -24.18 -35.97 -32.39
CA VAL A 757 -25.19 -34.93 -32.59
C VAL A 757 -25.93 -35.10 -33.92
N LYS A 758 -27.16 -34.58 -34.01
CA LYS A 758 -27.99 -34.78 -35.20
C LYS A 758 -27.50 -33.94 -36.38
N ALA A 759 -27.35 -34.57 -37.54
CA ALA A 759 -27.14 -33.87 -38.79
C ALA A 759 -28.52 -33.42 -39.34
N LYS A 760 -28.81 -32.11 -39.27
CA LYS A 760 -30.02 -31.58 -39.90
C LYS A 760 -29.79 -31.46 -41.41
N ALA A 761 -30.74 -31.91 -42.23
CA ALA A 761 -30.69 -31.75 -43.68
C ALA A 761 -30.65 -30.26 -44.05
N ILE A 762 -29.60 -29.83 -44.73
CA ILE A 762 -29.42 -28.46 -45.23
C ILE A 762 -29.76 -28.50 -46.71
N SER A 763 -31.00 -28.17 -47.08
CA SER A 763 -31.31 -27.74 -48.45
C SER A 763 -30.68 -26.36 -48.70
N GLU A 764 -30.75 -25.81 -49.91
CA GLU A 764 -30.12 -24.55 -50.32
C GLU A 764 -30.54 -23.33 -49.46
N ILE A 765 -29.97 -23.23 -48.27
CA ILE A 765 -30.36 -22.25 -47.26
C ILE A 765 -29.31 -21.15 -47.25
N ASN A 766 -29.77 -19.90 -47.38
CA ASN A 766 -28.90 -18.75 -47.30
C ASN A 766 -28.26 -18.62 -45.89
N ARG A 767 -27.09 -18.00 -45.82
CA ARG A 767 -26.30 -17.84 -44.58
C ARG A 767 -27.07 -17.18 -43.42
N LYS A 768 -28.06 -16.33 -43.70
CA LYS A 768 -28.85 -15.64 -42.67
C LYS A 768 -29.75 -16.64 -41.94
N SER A 769 -30.44 -17.49 -42.67
CA SER A 769 -31.30 -18.55 -42.13
C SER A 769 -30.51 -19.59 -41.32
N ILE A 770 -29.27 -19.91 -41.73
CA ILE A 770 -28.37 -20.78 -40.95
C ILE A 770 -28.06 -20.19 -39.58
N VAL A 771 -27.71 -18.90 -39.53
CA VAL A 771 -27.39 -18.20 -38.28
C VAL A 771 -28.62 -18.14 -37.35
N GLU A 772 -29.80 -17.90 -37.90
CA GLU A 772 -31.06 -17.87 -37.14
C GLU A 772 -31.40 -19.25 -36.55
N MET A 773 -31.30 -20.32 -37.36
CA MET A 773 -31.52 -21.69 -36.88
C MET A 773 -30.51 -22.11 -35.82
N ALA A 774 -29.22 -21.84 -36.02
CA ALA A 774 -28.18 -22.12 -35.04
C ALA A 774 -28.46 -21.42 -33.71
N MET A 775 -28.80 -20.12 -33.76
CA MET A 775 -29.16 -19.36 -32.56
C MET A 775 -30.39 -19.93 -31.86
N ASN A 776 -31.43 -20.33 -32.62
CA ASN A 776 -32.64 -20.91 -32.06
C ASN A 776 -32.37 -22.28 -31.40
N ASN A 777 -31.53 -23.13 -32.01
CA ASN A 777 -31.15 -24.41 -31.42
C ASN A 777 -30.50 -24.21 -30.04
N ILE A 778 -29.54 -23.29 -29.92
CA ILE A 778 -28.86 -23.00 -28.65
C ILE A 778 -29.88 -22.49 -27.62
N LYS A 779 -30.75 -21.55 -28.00
CA LYS A 779 -31.79 -20.99 -27.12
C LYS A 779 -32.83 -22.02 -26.65
N SER A 780 -33.08 -23.05 -27.46
CA SER A 780 -34.01 -24.14 -27.14
C SER A 780 -33.37 -25.25 -26.28
N HIS A 781 -32.06 -25.19 -26.04
CA HIS A 781 -31.36 -26.19 -25.26
C HIS A 781 -31.80 -26.13 -23.79
N LYS A 782 -32.12 -27.28 -23.20
CA LYS A 782 -32.65 -27.34 -21.82
C LYS A 782 -31.58 -26.85 -20.84
N GLY A 783 -31.95 -25.91 -19.97
CA GLY A 783 -31.05 -25.39 -18.94
C GLY A 783 -30.05 -24.34 -19.44
N ILE A 784 -30.22 -23.80 -20.65
CA ILE A 784 -29.34 -22.76 -21.19
C ILE A 784 -29.45 -21.46 -20.38
N GLU A 785 -28.31 -20.85 -20.08
CA GLU A 785 -28.23 -19.55 -19.40
C GLU A 785 -28.28 -18.39 -20.41
N PHE A 786 -28.57 -17.17 -19.92
CA PHE A 786 -28.68 -15.98 -20.76
C PHE A 786 -27.95 -14.78 -20.15
N ARG A 787 -27.26 -14.00 -21.01
CA ARG A 787 -26.79 -12.64 -20.71
C ARG A 787 -27.50 -11.66 -21.63
N GLY A 788 -28.46 -10.92 -21.08
CA GLY A 788 -29.41 -10.16 -21.89
C GLY A 788 -30.21 -11.09 -22.82
N LYS A 789 -30.09 -10.90 -24.14
CA LYS A 789 -30.79 -11.72 -25.15
C LYS A 789 -29.94 -12.87 -25.72
N ASN A 790 -28.69 -12.98 -25.29
CA ASN A 790 -27.72 -13.91 -25.86
C ASN A 790 -27.59 -15.15 -24.95
N PRO A 791 -27.64 -16.38 -25.51
CA PRO A 791 -27.42 -17.58 -24.74
C PRO A 791 -25.94 -17.71 -24.31
N VAL A 792 -25.72 -18.39 -23.20
CA VAL A 792 -24.42 -18.60 -22.56
C VAL A 792 -24.23 -20.09 -22.29
N VAL A 793 -23.11 -20.64 -22.72
CA VAL A 793 -22.77 -22.07 -22.59
C VAL A 793 -21.50 -22.20 -21.74
N THR A 794 -21.51 -23.07 -20.73
CA THR A 794 -20.34 -23.34 -19.90
C THR A 794 -19.45 -24.40 -20.57
N ASN A 795 -18.16 -24.13 -20.70
CA ASN A 795 -17.19 -25.08 -21.21
C ASN A 795 -16.68 -26.00 -20.07
N ILE A 796 -16.69 -27.32 -20.28
CA ILE A 796 -16.32 -28.29 -19.24
C ILE A 796 -14.81 -28.25 -18.94
N ASP A 797 -13.96 -28.06 -19.95
CA ASP A 797 -12.50 -28.06 -19.77
C ASP A 797 -11.99 -26.88 -18.91
N THR A 798 -12.66 -25.74 -19.01
CA THR A 798 -12.20 -24.49 -18.39
C THR A 798 -13.09 -23.97 -17.26
N GLY A 799 -14.36 -24.38 -17.24
CA GLY A 799 -15.41 -23.75 -16.41
C GLY A 799 -15.83 -22.37 -16.90
N ASP A 800 -15.24 -21.85 -17.98
CA ASP A 800 -15.56 -20.53 -18.52
C ASP A 800 -16.95 -20.52 -19.17
N LYS A 801 -17.69 -19.42 -19.01
CA LYS A 801 -19.00 -19.22 -19.65
C LYS A 801 -18.82 -18.47 -20.97
N ILE A 802 -19.38 -18.99 -22.05
CA ILE A 802 -19.18 -18.46 -23.39
C ILE A 802 -20.54 -18.00 -23.94
N GLN A 803 -20.68 -16.68 -24.05
CA GLN A 803 -21.79 -16.00 -24.68
C GLN A 803 -21.73 -16.16 -26.20
N VAL A 804 -22.84 -16.61 -26.79
CA VAL A 804 -22.97 -16.76 -28.24
C VAL A 804 -23.78 -15.60 -28.81
N THR A 805 -23.20 -14.88 -29.77
CA THR A 805 -23.87 -13.78 -30.48
C THR A 805 -24.11 -14.12 -31.94
N THR A 806 -25.11 -13.48 -32.57
CA THR A 806 -25.34 -13.61 -34.01
C THR A 806 -24.12 -13.20 -34.83
N GLY A 807 -23.35 -12.23 -34.35
CA GLY A 807 -22.08 -11.79 -34.93
C GLY A 807 -21.03 -12.91 -34.94
N GLY A 808 -20.88 -13.64 -33.83
CA GLY A 808 -19.95 -14.76 -33.69
C GLY A 808 -20.25 -15.91 -34.66
N ILE A 809 -21.50 -16.37 -34.68
CA ILE A 809 -21.95 -17.43 -35.62
C ILE A 809 -21.75 -16.98 -37.06
N ARG A 810 -22.18 -15.75 -37.38
CA ARG A 810 -22.03 -15.19 -38.73
C ARG A 810 -20.57 -15.15 -39.13
N HIS A 811 -19.66 -14.69 -38.27
CA HIS A 811 -18.25 -14.56 -38.59
C HIS A 811 -17.59 -15.92 -38.86
N GLY A 812 -17.95 -16.97 -38.12
CA GLY A 812 -17.51 -18.34 -38.39
C GLY A 812 -17.91 -18.85 -39.78
N LEU A 813 -19.09 -18.45 -40.26
CA LEU A 813 -19.62 -18.79 -41.58
C LEU A 813 -19.13 -17.85 -42.71
N ALA A 814 -18.13 -16.99 -42.48
CA ALA A 814 -17.61 -16.08 -43.50
C ALA A 814 -16.66 -16.79 -44.49
N GLY A 815 -17.17 -17.15 -45.68
CA GLY A 815 -16.42 -17.83 -46.76
C GLY A 815 -17.36 -18.66 -47.66
N ARG A 816 -16.82 -19.55 -48.51
CA ARG A 816 -17.64 -20.65 -49.07
C ARG A 816 -18.05 -21.53 -47.89
N THR A 817 -19.33 -21.49 -47.51
CA THR A 817 -19.90 -22.30 -46.44
C THR A 817 -19.63 -23.76 -46.74
N ASN A 818 -18.81 -24.42 -45.92
CA ASN A 818 -18.60 -25.87 -46.02
C ASN A 818 -19.58 -26.59 -45.09
N GLU A 819 -19.97 -27.79 -45.48
CA GLU A 819 -20.92 -28.65 -44.74
C GLU A 819 -20.53 -28.79 -43.27
N ALA A 820 -19.25 -29.08 -43.00
CA ALA A 820 -18.71 -29.23 -41.66
C ALA A 820 -18.90 -27.96 -40.79
N GLY A 821 -18.67 -26.77 -41.35
CA GLY A 821 -18.83 -25.50 -40.63
C GLY A 821 -20.30 -25.22 -40.29
N ILE A 822 -21.23 -25.60 -41.17
CA ILE A 822 -22.66 -25.48 -40.90
C ILE A 822 -23.08 -26.49 -39.82
N PHE A 823 -22.63 -27.73 -39.93
CA PHE A 823 -22.92 -28.80 -38.97
C PHE A 823 -22.52 -28.42 -37.55
N VAL A 824 -21.29 -27.91 -37.35
CA VAL A 824 -20.82 -27.47 -36.04
C VAL A 824 -21.52 -26.20 -35.57
N ALA A 825 -21.81 -25.25 -36.46
CA ALA A 825 -22.57 -24.05 -36.11
C ALA A 825 -23.98 -24.40 -35.60
N MET A 826 -24.60 -25.45 -36.14
CA MET A 826 -25.94 -25.93 -35.72
C MET A 826 -25.95 -26.65 -34.37
N ASN A 827 -24.80 -27.15 -33.93
CA ASN A 827 -24.59 -27.92 -32.70
C ASN A 827 -23.56 -27.23 -31.79
N LEU A 828 -23.69 -25.90 -31.67
CA LEU A 828 -22.71 -25.05 -30.98
C LEU A 828 -22.68 -25.26 -29.47
N THR A 829 -23.80 -25.66 -28.86
CA THR A 829 -23.87 -25.95 -27.43
C THR A 829 -22.89 -27.06 -27.10
N GLU A 830 -23.00 -28.19 -27.80
CA GLU A 830 -22.16 -29.37 -27.61
C GLU A 830 -20.70 -29.09 -28.00
N ALA A 831 -20.47 -28.27 -29.02
CA ALA A 831 -19.12 -27.85 -29.42
C ALA A 831 -18.42 -27.02 -28.34
N ILE A 832 -19.14 -26.06 -27.74
CA ILE A 832 -18.59 -25.20 -26.69
C ILE A 832 -18.38 -26.01 -25.42
N GLU A 833 -19.35 -26.83 -25.03
CA GLU A 833 -19.32 -27.61 -23.80
C GLU A 833 -18.14 -28.60 -23.77
N ASN A 834 -17.90 -29.30 -24.90
CA ASN A 834 -16.94 -30.42 -24.97
C ASN A 834 -15.55 -30.05 -25.56
N GLY A 835 -15.37 -28.83 -26.06
CA GLY A 835 -14.08 -28.39 -26.59
C GLY A 835 -13.02 -28.23 -25.50
N ILE A 836 -11.76 -28.53 -25.79
CA ILE A 836 -10.62 -28.27 -24.89
C ILE A 836 -9.89 -27.00 -25.31
N LYS A 837 -9.41 -26.23 -24.35
CA LYS A 837 -8.57 -25.04 -24.60
C LYS A 837 -7.15 -25.49 -24.92
N VAL A 838 -6.72 -25.25 -26.16
CA VAL A 838 -5.42 -25.74 -26.67
C VAL A 838 -4.38 -24.65 -26.88
N ASN A 839 -4.80 -23.38 -26.95
CA ASN A 839 -3.92 -22.24 -27.17
C ASN A 839 -4.60 -20.91 -26.78
N GLU A 840 -3.82 -19.85 -26.54
CA GLU A 840 -4.32 -18.49 -26.28
C GLU A 840 -3.37 -17.40 -26.83
N SER A 841 -3.89 -16.19 -27.00
CA SER A 841 -3.19 -15.05 -27.62
C SER A 841 -3.55 -13.74 -26.93
N SER A 842 -2.56 -13.10 -26.32
CA SER A 842 -2.65 -11.77 -25.70
C SER A 842 -2.93 -10.62 -26.67
N ILE A 843 -2.76 -10.83 -27.97
CA ILE A 843 -3.17 -9.87 -29.00
C ILE A 843 -4.65 -10.12 -29.29
N GLY A 844 -5.52 -9.50 -28.50
CA GLY A 844 -6.97 -9.61 -28.68
C GLY A 844 -7.45 -8.99 -30.00
N ARG A 845 -8.53 -9.54 -30.55
CA ARG A 845 -9.19 -9.04 -31.76
C ARG A 845 -10.37 -8.14 -31.43
N LYS A 846 -10.55 -7.04 -32.17
CA LYS A 846 -11.69 -6.10 -32.01
C LYS A 846 -11.85 -5.60 -30.56
N ASN A 847 -10.80 -5.02 -30.00
CA ASN A 847 -10.79 -4.46 -28.63
C ASN A 847 -10.93 -5.51 -27.51
N ALA A 848 -10.75 -6.80 -27.79
CA ALA A 848 -10.64 -7.83 -26.76
C ALA A 848 -9.30 -7.72 -26.04
N ASP A 849 -9.27 -8.10 -24.76
CA ASP A 849 -8.05 -8.12 -23.94
C ASP A 849 -7.22 -9.39 -24.19
N ASN A 850 -7.86 -10.50 -24.58
CA ASN A 850 -7.22 -11.76 -24.96
C ASN A 850 -8.15 -12.55 -25.92
N SER A 851 -7.62 -13.49 -26.68
CA SER A 851 -8.40 -14.47 -27.44
C SER A 851 -7.83 -15.88 -27.24
N TYR A 852 -8.68 -16.90 -27.11
CA TYR A 852 -8.23 -18.29 -27.00
C TYR A 852 -8.93 -19.23 -27.98
N ILE A 853 -8.32 -20.40 -28.14
CA ILE A 853 -8.77 -21.44 -29.06
C ILE A 853 -9.31 -22.62 -28.25
N LEU A 854 -10.58 -22.95 -28.47
CA LEU A 854 -11.12 -24.26 -28.13
C LEU A 854 -11.05 -25.15 -29.36
N MET A 855 -10.66 -26.40 -29.21
CA MET A 855 -10.78 -27.40 -30.25
C MET A 855 -11.44 -28.66 -29.70
N GLY A 856 -12.11 -29.40 -30.58
CA GLY A 856 -12.71 -30.68 -30.21
C GLY A 856 -13.13 -31.48 -31.42
N ALA A 857 -13.82 -32.58 -31.14
CA ALA A 857 -14.41 -33.45 -32.15
C ALA A 857 -15.87 -33.74 -31.80
N MET A 858 -16.70 -33.99 -32.81
CA MET A 858 -18.07 -34.48 -32.65
C MET A 858 -18.42 -35.40 -33.82
N ASP A 859 -19.36 -36.31 -33.60
CA ASP A 859 -19.85 -37.23 -34.62
C ASP A 859 -21.28 -36.88 -35.00
N ASN A 860 -21.67 -37.22 -36.23
CA ASN A 860 -23.08 -37.30 -36.56
C ASN A 860 -23.68 -38.69 -36.27
N GLU A 861 -24.99 -38.84 -36.47
CA GLU A 861 -25.71 -40.12 -36.28
C GLU A 861 -25.17 -41.26 -37.16
N ALA A 862 -24.49 -40.95 -38.26
CA ALA A 862 -23.80 -41.91 -39.14
C ALA A 862 -22.36 -42.25 -38.69
N LYS A 863 -21.93 -41.75 -37.53
CA LYS A 863 -20.57 -41.86 -36.97
C LYS A 863 -19.48 -41.24 -37.88
N GLU A 864 -19.84 -40.24 -38.66
CA GLU A 864 -18.87 -39.42 -39.38
C GLU A 864 -18.31 -38.35 -38.45
N ARG A 865 -16.98 -38.24 -38.39
CA ARG A 865 -16.30 -37.36 -37.44
C ARG A 865 -16.03 -35.98 -38.01
N TYR A 866 -16.23 -34.97 -37.17
CA TYR A 866 -15.98 -33.56 -37.47
C TYR A 866 -15.06 -32.95 -36.41
N TYR A 867 -13.90 -32.48 -36.85
CA TYR A 867 -12.96 -31.73 -36.02
C TYR A 867 -13.22 -30.24 -36.14
N TYR A 868 -13.37 -29.57 -35.00
CA TYR A 868 -13.73 -28.17 -34.94
C TYR A 868 -12.77 -27.35 -34.11
N ARG A 869 -12.79 -26.05 -34.41
CA ARG A 869 -12.07 -25.00 -33.73
C ARG A 869 -12.98 -23.81 -33.51
N LEU A 870 -13.03 -23.35 -32.27
CA LEU A 870 -13.72 -22.14 -31.84
C LEU A 870 -12.69 -21.08 -31.44
N VAL A 871 -12.92 -19.85 -31.88
CA VAL A 871 -12.20 -18.67 -31.38
C VAL A 871 -13.09 -17.98 -30.39
N VAL A 872 -12.57 -17.75 -29.19
CA VAL A 872 -13.29 -17.10 -28.10
C VAL A 872 -12.52 -15.85 -27.70
N ASN A 873 -13.22 -14.71 -27.65
CA ASN A 873 -12.67 -13.43 -27.22
C ASN A 873 -12.97 -13.21 -25.74
N ARG A 874 -11.94 -12.84 -24.99
CA ARG A 874 -12.02 -12.47 -23.59
C ARG A 874 -11.91 -10.97 -23.42
N TYR A 875 -12.80 -10.42 -22.60
CA TYR A 875 -12.76 -9.03 -22.15
C TYR A 875 -12.66 -9.05 -20.63
N GLU A 876 -11.66 -8.37 -20.06
CA GLU A 876 -11.44 -8.29 -18.61
C GLU A 876 -12.63 -7.62 -17.90
N SER A 877 -13.37 -6.76 -18.61
CA SER A 877 -14.64 -6.19 -18.12
C SER A 877 -15.76 -7.21 -17.91
N ASN A 878 -15.63 -8.44 -18.42
CA ASN A 878 -16.64 -9.50 -18.31
C ASN A 878 -16.30 -10.54 -17.23
N ASN A 879 -15.33 -10.25 -16.36
CA ASN A 879 -14.98 -11.13 -15.27
C ASN A 879 -16.06 -11.11 -14.16
N MET A 880 -16.58 -12.29 -13.80
CA MET A 880 -17.59 -12.48 -12.75
C MET A 880 -16.99 -13.07 -11.46
N GLY A 881 -15.66 -12.95 -11.29
CA GLY A 881 -14.89 -13.44 -10.16
C GLY A 881 -14.53 -14.92 -10.28
N THR A 882 -15.53 -15.81 -10.29
CA THR A 882 -15.30 -17.26 -10.36
C THR A 882 -15.22 -17.81 -11.79
N TYR A 883 -15.69 -17.05 -12.79
CA TYR A 883 -15.65 -17.39 -14.21
C TYR A 883 -15.69 -16.11 -15.07
N TYR A 884 -15.30 -16.23 -16.34
CA TYR A 884 -15.51 -15.19 -17.35
C TYR A 884 -16.79 -15.44 -18.14
N VAL A 885 -17.44 -14.36 -18.58
CA VAL A 885 -18.43 -14.44 -19.68
C VAL A 885 -17.77 -13.96 -20.98
N ASP A 886 -17.13 -14.89 -21.67
CA ASP A 886 -16.40 -14.65 -22.91
C ASP A 886 -17.31 -14.68 -24.13
N ASP A 887 -16.88 -14.08 -25.25
CA ASP A 887 -17.68 -14.03 -26.48
C ASP A 887 -17.16 -14.99 -27.54
N LEU A 888 -18.03 -15.87 -28.04
CA LEU A 888 -17.72 -16.66 -29.24
C LEU A 888 -17.49 -15.71 -30.43
N TYR A 889 -16.29 -15.77 -31.00
CA TYR A 889 -15.90 -14.93 -32.13
C TYR A 889 -16.04 -15.65 -33.47
N ALA A 890 -15.60 -16.91 -33.56
CA ALA A 890 -15.62 -17.66 -34.81
C ALA A 890 -15.69 -19.17 -34.59
N VAL A 891 -16.20 -19.86 -35.61
CA VAL A 891 -16.33 -21.32 -35.67
C VAL A 891 -15.74 -21.80 -36.98
N ARG A 892 -14.92 -22.84 -36.94
CA ARG A 892 -14.43 -23.56 -38.12
C ARG A 892 -14.48 -25.05 -37.87
N ALA A 893 -14.73 -25.81 -38.93
CA ALA A 893 -14.80 -27.25 -38.85
C ALA A 893 -14.41 -27.94 -40.16
N LYS A 894 -13.99 -29.19 -40.03
CA LYS A 894 -13.66 -30.11 -41.12
C LYS A 894 -14.12 -31.52 -40.79
N LYS A 895 -14.56 -32.26 -41.80
CA LYS A 895 -14.91 -33.68 -41.72
C LYS A 895 -13.62 -34.51 -41.79
N GLU A 896 -13.50 -35.59 -41.03
CA GLU A 896 -12.30 -36.45 -40.93
C GLU A 896 -11.85 -36.98 -42.30
N GLU A 897 -12.76 -37.29 -43.21
CA GLU A 897 -12.45 -37.72 -44.60
C GLU A 897 -11.63 -36.69 -45.40
N THR A 898 -11.57 -35.43 -44.95
CA THR A 898 -10.70 -34.40 -45.55
C THR A 898 -9.26 -34.42 -45.02
N PHE A 899 -8.95 -35.26 -44.03
CA PHE A 899 -7.62 -35.44 -43.44
C PHE A 899 -6.89 -36.67 -44.00
N THR A 900 -7.58 -37.58 -44.68
CA THR A 900 -7.05 -38.89 -45.09
C THR A 900 -6.64 -38.95 -46.57
N ALA A 901 -5.37 -38.65 -46.83
CA ALA A 901 -4.59 -39.47 -47.77
C ALA A 901 -3.77 -40.55 -47.03
N VAL A 902 -3.58 -40.46 -45.70
CA VAL A 902 -2.80 -41.44 -44.92
C VAL A 902 -3.28 -41.50 -43.46
N MET A 903 -4.35 -42.23 -43.14
CA MET A 903 -4.52 -42.83 -41.80
C MET A 903 -5.26 -44.19 -41.92
N PRO A 904 -4.83 -45.21 -41.16
CA PRO A 904 -5.38 -46.56 -41.23
C PRO A 904 -6.72 -46.73 -40.50
N THR A 905 -7.35 -47.85 -40.85
CA THR A 905 -8.76 -48.22 -40.77
C THR A 905 -9.36 -48.39 -39.36
N ARG A 906 -10.64 -48.01 -39.24
CA ARG A 906 -11.70 -48.36 -38.28
C ARG A 906 -11.38 -49.41 -37.18
N VAL A 907 -11.66 -49.03 -35.93
CA VAL A 907 -12.13 -49.97 -34.90
C VAL A 907 -13.66 -50.06 -35.00
N THR A 908 -14.17 -51.26 -35.29
CA THR A 908 -15.61 -51.56 -35.31
C THR A 908 -16.14 -51.75 -33.89
N ALA A 909 -17.22 -51.06 -33.54
CA ALA A 909 -18.08 -51.42 -32.42
C ALA A 909 -19.56 -51.34 -32.85
N ASN A 910 -20.17 -52.52 -32.95
CA ASN A 910 -21.62 -52.72 -32.95
C ASN A 910 -22.14 -52.38 -31.55
N ALA A 911 -23.01 -51.38 -31.44
CA ALA A 911 -23.91 -51.17 -30.30
C ALA A 911 -24.99 -50.15 -30.67
N ASP A 912 -26.20 -50.41 -30.16
CA ASP A 912 -27.44 -49.66 -30.30
C ASP A 912 -27.31 -48.14 -30.18
N ALA A 913 -28.07 -47.45 -31.03
CA ALA A 913 -28.15 -46.00 -31.12
C ALA A 913 -28.97 -45.41 -29.96
N SER A 914 -28.33 -45.22 -28.81
CA SER A 914 -28.81 -44.30 -27.77
C SER A 914 -27.62 -43.64 -27.06
N ASN A 915 -27.35 -42.36 -27.37
CA ASN A 915 -26.45 -41.43 -26.66
C ASN A 915 -25.17 -42.02 -26.02
N ILE A 916 -24.32 -42.69 -26.80
CA ILE A 916 -22.98 -43.08 -26.34
C ILE A 916 -21.97 -42.06 -26.87
N SER A 917 -21.54 -41.13 -26.02
CA SER A 917 -20.37 -40.30 -26.33
C SER A 917 -19.11 -41.17 -26.26
N SER A 918 -18.18 -40.98 -27.21
CA SER A 918 -16.89 -41.68 -27.20
C SER A 918 -15.81 -40.83 -26.54
N LYS A 919 -14.86 -41.45 -25.82
CA LYS A 919 -13.72 -40.74 -25.21
C LYS A 919 -12.50 -40.83 -26.12
N LEU A 920 -11.79 -39.72 -26.31
CA LEU A 920 -10.56 -39.65 -27.11
C LEU A 920 -9.42 -39.05 -26.29
N ASN A 921 -8.28 -39.74 -26.23
CA ASN A 921 -7.09 -39.20 -25.55
C ASN A 921 -6.61 -37.92 -26.24
N VAL A 922 -6.17 -36.94 -25.44
CA VAL A 922 -5.74 -35.65 -25.98
C VAL A 922 -4.51 -35.79 -26.89
N SER A 923 -3.60 -36.74 -26.61
CA SER A 923 -2.44 -37.04 -27.46
C SER A 923 -2.85 -37.48 -28.88
N ASP A 924 -3.85 -38.37 -28.99
CA ASP A 924 -4.36 -38.87 -30.27
C ASP A 924 -5.14 -37.78 -31.01
N PHE A 925 -5.91 -36.98 -30.27
CA PHE A 925 -6.58 -35.81 -30.81
C PHE A 925 -5.60 -34.80 -31.43
N LEU A 926 -4.56 -34.39 -30.69
CA LEU A 926 -3.56 -33.42 -31.15
C LEU A 926 -2.85 -33.91 -32.41
N LYS A 927 -2.57 -35.23 -32.52
CA LYS A 927 -2.05 -35.85 -33.73
C LYS A 927 -3.03 -35.76 -34.91
N ALA A 928 -4.32 -36.03 -34.67
CA ALA A 928 -5.34 -36.01 -35.72
C ALA A 928 -5.57 -34.61 -36.31
N VAL A 929 -5.48 -33.56 -35.49
CA VAL A 929 -5.74 -32.19 -35.93
C VAL A 929 -4.52 -31.45 -36.48
N LYS A 930 -3.31 -32.02 -36.36
CA LYS A 930 -2.04 -31.34 -36.66
C LYS A 930 -1.96 -30.82 -38.10
N ASP A 931 -2.42 -31.60 -39.08
CA ASP A 931 -2.21 -31.27 -40.50
C ASP A 931 -3.09 -30.11 -40.96
N TYR A 932 -4.19 -29.84 -40.23
CA TYR A 932 -5.15 -28.82 -40.60
C TYR A 932 -5.19 -27.63 -39.63
N TYR A 933 -5.02 -27.89 -38.34
CA TYR A 933 -5.02 -26.88 -37.27
C TYR A 933 -3.65 -26.69 -36.62
N GLY A 934 -2.56 -27.26 -37.17
CA GLY A 934 -1.20 -27.17 -36.62
C GLY A 934 -0.73 -25.72 -36.37
N PHE A 935 -1.01 -24.79 -37.30
CA PHE A 935 -0.71 -23.36 -37.12
C PHE A 935 -1.50 -22.68 -35.99
N GLU A 936 -2.39 -23.40 -35.33
CA GLU A 936 -3.20 -22.92 -34.21
C GLU A 936 -2.81 -23.62 -32.89
N LEU A 937 -1.95 -24.64 -32.95
CA LEU A 937 -1.31 -25.29 -31.80
C LEU A 937 -0.01 -24.57 -31.42
N SER A 938 0.48 -24.79 -30.20
CA SER A 938 1.75 -24.24 -29.76
C SER A 938 2.93 -24.81 -30.57
N LYS A 939 4.06 -24.08 -30.60
CA LYS A 939 5.27 -24.52 -31.29
C LYS A 939 5.74 -25.89 -30.77
N ASP A 940 5.76 -26.04 -29.45
CA ASP A 940 6.13 -27.27 -28.75
C ASP A 940 5.23 -28.47 -29.14
N VAL A 941 3.92 -28.27 -29.24
CA VAL A 941 2.98 -29.31 -29.69
C VAL A 941 3.27 -29.72 -31.14
N ASN A 942 3.57 -28.76 -32.01
CA ASN A 942 3.89 -29.04 -33.42
C ASN A 942 5.24 -29.74 -33.58
N GLU A 943 6.24 -29.38 -32.77
CA GLU A 943 7.55 -30.05 -32.72
C GLU A 943 7.39 -31.52 -32.28
N ASN A 944 6.61 -31.77 -31.21
CA ASN A 944 6.29 -33.12 -30.74
C ASN A 944 5.48 -33.95 -31.76
N ASN A 945 4.56 -33.30 -32.50
CA ASN A 945 3.75 -33.96 -33.53
C ASN A 945 4.46 -34.12 -34.90
N GLY A 946 5.72 -33.66 -35.00
CA GLY A 946 6.60 -33.87 -36.16
C GLY A 946 6.39 -32.90 -37.35
N LEU A 947 5.73 -31.76 -37.16
CA LEU A 947 5.51 -30.76 -38.21
C LEU A 947 6.78 -29.98 -38.60
N PHE A 948 7.79 -29.93 -37.72
CA PHE A 948 9.05 -29.21 -37.91
C PHE A 948 10.28 -30.14 -37.95
N LYS A 949 10.17 -31.35 -38.50
CA LYS A 949 11.35 -32.14 -38.88
C LYS A 949 11.65 -31.90 -40.37
N GLY A 950 12.34 -30.80 -40.66
CA GLY A 950 12.79 -30.49 -42.02
C GLY A 950 13.62 -29.20 -42.07
N ASN A 951 14.92 -29.38 -42.26
CA ASN A 951 16.01 -28.41 -42.42
C ASN A 951 16.59 -27.83 -41.12
N THR A 952 17.63 -28.53 -40.66
CA THR A 952 18.77 -28.01 -39.89
C THR A 952 19.32 -26.72 -40.45
#